data_AF-A0A817KZQ8-F1
#
_entry.id   AF-A0A817KZQ8-F1
#
_cell.length_a   1.000
_cell.length_b   1.000
_cell.length_c   1.000
_cell.angle_alpha   90.00
_cell.angle_beta   90.00
_cell.angle_gamma   90.00
#
_symmetry.space_group_name_H-M   'P 1'
#
loop_
_entity.id
_entity.type
_entity.pdbx_description
1 polymer ?
#
loop_
_entity_poly.entity_id
_entity_poly.type
_entity_poly.pdbx_seq_one_letter_code
_entity_poly.pdbx_strand_id
1 'polypeptide(L)'
;MSYSVKDEQGRLAMSFYDNFYVSGGHEKEIETQKVDYIPTETITIVPNAKNYQPDDTCELLILAPFSPANGLVIFDCEGQVSQPIQFQIESGKNSTTVEFKISKDWIPNFKIHAELTGSIPRETEVTDSPHRPAIATGSVTLEVSRDVYKLNVLINTKETNKTYTPSSIIHIDVDVTQYLDNLPVDKAEICLIVVDEAVLSLTGHKLDSPLDIFYPNRSANIAQYHDRNHCLLFNMQDIEKFKKDMQQRQSSFDQIELCCERSMPKYMSMACSAGAGYGGFGDSNAEQKIAVRSNFNPLACWIPSSMTNSSGCVSFEIKLPDNLTRYRVWALATNDKQYGLGEMSFTVQLPIMIRPSLPRFLNYGDTAHISVILQNQTDLSFLLHAGLRATNAKLLTSQTNQQALGYSIVLQPSKRAALTFPLSTIHSGTARFQFIVSTVKNETCAQFGDAIELSLPVFTPATSEAFATYGDICEEEVVLQPVEAPKNVIPQFGELSISTSSTALASLTDAIISLYTYPYECTEQLSSRLLGIQALWDVLQAFHCKDLPEISVLKTKLESDLNTLKGRQYSNGGFGYWTNRNDSYADPYMSVHVAHCLAVLVNKKVFDVDKKMLNNSLKYLENIESEINQLSHAKYWSDLTRFSLISYALYVRAKHLQNVADEASQLFQRSGFDKLSLEALGWLLVALSTDKNNKKVQIIEIIYKHLKGKVSETSETANFITSYGDDGQSVMLHSNQRTDAVLLEALLYIDPNSALCTKLCKGLQAHKVKGAWKSIQENCFVLIALDKYFHIKEKDTPDFVANIWLDNDYCGQHQYKGRTTNTHTVNIPMKVILSPSSSDTSNNNNKNLIMQKDGNGRLYYRIALNYAPSNLQLNAVNYGFKVERTYVAINDSSHAQKQSDGTWKFKLGEKIKVILIMTTTQRRYHIALVDYLPAGCEPLNTKLKGTLTGDTQSSVTRSNRNLYYCGCRPYSTIGWTEHENLRDERAEAFRSLLWPGVYEWTYVMRATCAGTFIIPPAKAEEMYSPENFGRCGTEKVIIE
;
A
#
# COMPACT_ATOMS: atom_id res chain seq x y z
N MET A 1 9.67 -13.44 38.04
CA MET A 1 10.41 -12.44 38.85
C MET A 1 10.99 -11.40 37.92
N SER A 2 11.15 -10.15 38.39
CA SER A 2 11.84 -9.09 37.67
C SER A 2 13.14 -8.74 38.37
N TYR A 3 14.22 -8.60 37.60
CA TYR A 3 15.47 -8.01 38.08
C TYR A 3 15.72 -6.72 37.29
N SER A 4 16.08 -5.67 38.02
CA SER A 4 16.44 -4.38 37.46
C SER A 4 17.80 -3.95 37.97
N VAL A 5 18.64 -3.47 37.07
CA VAL A 5 19.94 -2.86 37.37
C VAL A 5 19.97 -1.48 36.71
N LYS A 6 20.55 -0.50 37.39
CA LYS A 6 20.94 0.77 36.78
C LYS A 6 22.43 0.73 36.49
N ASP A 7 22.82 1.22 35.31
CA ASP A 7 24.23 1.48 35.04
C ASP A 7 24.73 2.75 35.75
N GLU A 8 26.03 3.03 35.63
CA GLU A 8 26.66 4.22 36.24
C GLU A 8 26.13 5.55 35.69
N GLN A 9 25.40 5.55 34.57
CA GLN A 9 24.69 6.70 34.02
C GLN A 9 23.21 6.74 34.43
N GLY A 10 22.77 5.87 35.35
CA GLY A 10 21.42 5.82 35.88
C GLY A 10 20.38 5.18 34.97
N ARG A 11 20.77 4.64 33.81
CA ARG A 11 19.85 4.02 32.84
C ARG A 11 19.42 2.64 33.34
N LEU A 12 18.12 2.40 33.33
CA LEU A 12 17.52 1.17 33.86
C LEU A 12 17.51 0.07 32.81
N ALA A 13 18.20 -1.03 33.07
CA ALA A 13 18.03 -2.29 32.36
C ALA A 13 17.09 -3.19 33.18
N MET A 14 16.00 -3.65 32.57
CA MET A 14 15.08 -4.65 33.15
C MET A 14 15.10 -5.93 32.32
N SER A 15 15.18 -7.06 33.02
CA SER A 15 14.92 -8.37 32.44
C SER A 15 13.71 -8.99 33.14
N PHE A 16 12.73 -9.39 32.33
CA PHE A 16 11.53 -10.12 32.74
C PHE A 16 11.65 -11.58 32.28
N TYR A 17 11.13 -12.49 33.10
CA TYR A 17 11.16 -13.93 32.86
C TYR A 17 9.77 -14.49 33.18
N ASP A 18 9.01 -14.80 32.12
CA ASP A 18 7.58 -15.17 32.22
C ASP A 18 7.35 -16.67 32.48
N ASN A 19 8.35 -17.53 32.26
CA ASN A 19 8.24 -18.97 32.50
C ASN A 19 9.44 -19.50 33.28
N PHE A 20 9.18 -20.15 34.42
CA PHE A 20 10.18 -20.88 35.21
C PHE A 20 9.92 -22.37 35.13
N TYR A 21 10.74 -23.09 34.36
CA TYR A 21 10.69 -24.56 34.30
C TYR A 21 11.73 -25.15 35.25
N VAL A 22 11.28 -25.94 36.23
CA VAL A 22 12.16 -26.79 37.03
C VAL A 22 12.34 -28.12 36.31
N SER A 23 13.48 -28.30 35.64
CA SER A 23 13.95 -29.61 35.17
C SER A 23 15.34 -29.88 35.74
N GLY A 24 15.43 -30.70 36.78
CA GLY A 24 16.68 -30.85 37.53
C GLY A 24 16.55 -31.61 38.84
N GLY A 25 15.86 -32.76 38.82
CA GLY A 25 15.73 -33.67 39.95
C GLY A 25 15.18 -35.00 39.44
N HIS A 26 15.68 -36.12 39.96
CA HIS A 26 15.19 -37.43 39.55
C HIS A 26 13.68 -37.52 39.75
N GLU A 27 12.96 -38.05 38.75
CA GLU A 27 11.59 -38.51 38.91
C GLU A 27 11.54 -39.61 39.97
N LYS A 28 11.29 -39.20 41.22
CA LYS A 28 10.29 -39.91 41.98
C LYS A 28 8.96 -39.34 41.54
N GLU A 29 8.03 -40.23 41.23
CA GLU A 29 6.62 -39.91 41.23
C GLU A 29 6.30 -39.26 42.59
N ILE A 30 6.15 -37.94 42.59
CA ILE A 30 5.27 -37.31 43.56
C ILE A 30 3.90 -37.72 43.05
N GLU A 31 3.30 -38.73 43.68
CA GLU A 31 1.86 -38.98 43.55
C GLU A 31 1.18 -37.62 43.68
N THR A 32 0.51 -37.17 42.61
CA THR A 32 -0.22 -35.91 42.62
C THR A 32 -1.43 -36.08 43.54
N GLN A 33 -1.20 -35.95 44.84
CA GLN A 33 -2.23 -35.64 45.81
C GLN A 33 -3.01 -34.46 45.23
N LYS A 34 -4.35 -34.58 45.20
CA LYS A 34 -5.21 -33.50 44.73
C LYS A 34 -4.91 -32.26 45.58
N VAL A 35 -4.26 -31.27 44.98
CA VAL A 35 -4.01 -30.00 45.66
C VAL A 35 -5.19 -29.09 45.35
N ASP A 36 -6.08 -28.93 46.32
CA ASP A 36 -7.23 -28.06 46.18
C ASP A 36 -6.77 -26.60 46.30
N TYR A 37 -6.94 -25.85 45.22
CA TYR A 37 -6.74 -24.41 45.19
C TYR A 37 -7.99 -23.70 45.76
N ILE A 38 -7.82 -22.48 46.27
CA ILE A 38 -8.97 -21.67 46.71
C ILE A 38 -9.72 -21.16 45.47
N PRO A 39 -11.00 -21.51 45.26
CA PRO A 39 -11.77 -20.98 44.15
C PRO A 39 -12.14 -19.51 44.41
N THR A 40 -12.13 -18.67 43.36
CA THR A 40 -12.80 -17.37 43.38
C THR A 40 -14.28 -17.56 43.03
N GLU A 41 -15.14 -17.14 43.94
CA GLU A 41 -16.59 -17.14 43.76
C GLU A 41 -17.05 -15.80 43.14
N THR A 42 -18.28 -15.69 42.65
CA THR A 42 -18.76 -14.47 41.95
C THR A 42 -19.71 -13.66 42.82
N ILE A 43 -19.49 -12.35 42.92
CA ILE A 43 -20.41 -11.39 43.53
C ILE A 43 -21.43 -10.95 42.49
N THR A 44 -22.72 -10.99 42.84
CA THR A 44 -23.75 -10.31 42.04
C THR A 44 -23.95 -8.90 42.59
N ILE A 45 -23.74 -7.90 41.73
CA ILE A 45 -23.89 -6.48 42.06
C ILE A 45 -25.12 -5.96 41.31
N VAL A 46 -26.08 -5.36 42.03
CA VAL A 46 -27.33 -4.84 41.47
C VAL A 46 -27.47 -3.35 41.84
N PRO A 47 -27.30 -2.42 40.89
CA PRO A 47 -27.57 -1.00 41.13
C PRO A 47 -29.08 -0.71 41.11
N ASN A 48 -29.52 0.31 41.84
CA ASN A 48 -30.92 0.76 41.85
C ASN A 48 -31.39 1.39 40.52
N ALA A 49 -30.48 1.87 39.67
CA ALA A 49 -30.77 2.39 38.34
C ALA A 49 -29.69 1.98 37.32
N LYS A 50 -29.96 2.19 36.02
CA LYS A 50 -28.98 1.96 34.94
C LYS A 50 -28.21 3.22 34.54
N ASN A 51 -28.87 4.36 34.62
CA ASN A 51 -28.37 5.67 34.20
C ASN A 51 -28.55 6.63 35.38
N TYR A 52 -27.55 7.46 35.64
CA TYR A 52 -27.55 8.44 36.73
C TYR A 52 -27.27 9.84 36.20
N GLN A 53 -27.75 10.86 36.91
CA GLN A 53 -27.26 12.23 36.82
C GLN A 53 -26.16 12.46 37.86
N PRO A 54 -25.29 13.47 37.68
CA PRO A 54 -24.42 13.94 38.76
C PRO A 54 -25.23 14.31 40.01
N ASP A 55 -24.65 14.07 41.20
CA ASP A 55 -25.25 14.25 42.52
C ASP A 55 -26.40 13.30 42.91
N ASP A 56 -26.85 12.40 42.02
CA ASP A 56 -27.76 11.30 42.37
C ASP A 56 -27.17 10.39 43.46
N THR A 57 -28.03 9.80 44.29
CA THR A 57 -27.66 8.72 45.23
C THR A 57 -27.82 7.35 44.56
N CYS A 58 -26.71 6.62 44.43
CA CYS A 58 -26.71 5.23 44.00
C CYS A 58 -26.80 4.30 45.22
N GLU A 59 -27.80 3.42 45.22
CA GLU A 59 -27.91 2.30 46.15
C GLU A 59 -27.42 1.04 45.42
N LEU A 60 -26.35 0.42 45.91
CA LEU A 60 -25.70 -0.73 45.29
C LEU A 60 -25.91 -1.98 46.16
N LEU A 61 -26.84 -2.85 45.74
CA LEU A 61 -27.08 -4.13 46.41
C LEU A 61 -26.00 -5.13 46.03
N ILE A 62 -25.28 -5.62 47.03
CA ILE A 62 -24.23 -6.63 46.91
C ILE A 62 -24.77 -7.94 47.46
N LEU A 63 -24.86 -8.96 46.60
CA LEU A 63 -25.22 -10.33 46.99
C LEU A 63 -23.95 -11.16 47.15
N ALA A 64 -23.77 -11.73 48.34
CA ALA A 64 -22.57 -12.46 48.73
C ALA A 64 -22.81 -13.98 48.74
N PRO A 65 -21.87 -14.78 48.20
CA PRO A 65 -21.99 -16.24 48.22
C PRO A 65 -21.67 -16.86 49.60
N PHE A 66 -21.03 -16.12 50.50
CA PHE A 66 -20.69 -16.57 51.86
C PHE A 66 -20.82 -15.46 52.92
N SER A 67 -20.99 -15.86 54.18
CA SER A 67 -20.93 -14.99 55.35
C SER A 67 -20.30 -15.70 56.56
N PRO A 68 -19.69 -14.96 57.51
CA PRO A 68 -19.42 -13.53 57.47
C PRO A 68 -18.33 -13.16 56.44
N ALA A 69 -18.40 -11.94 55.90
CA ALA A 69 -17.44 -11.45 54.91
C ALA A 69 -17.07 -9.98 55.16
N ASN A 70 -15.80 -9.64 54.92
CA ASN A 70 -15.32 -8.25 54.81
C ASN A 70 -15.25 -7.89 53.33
N GLY A 71 -15.84 -6.76 52.96
CA GLY A 71 -15.98 -6.33 51.59
C GLY A 71 -15.33 -4.98 51.28
N LEU A 72 -14.97 -4.81 50.01
CA LEU A 72 -14.38 -3.60 49.45
C LEU A 72 -15.08 -3.25 48.14
N VAL A 73 -15.48 -1.99 47.97
CA VAL A 73 -15.95 -1.43 46.70
C VAL A 73 -14.92 -0.43 46.19
N ILE A 74 -14.46 -0.62 44.96
CA ILE A 74 -13.49 0.23 44.26
C ILE A 74 -14.18 0.82 43.02
N PHE A 75 -13.92 2.09 42.74
CA PHE A 75 -14.44 2.80 41.57
C PHE A 75 -13.29 3.10 40.60
N ASP A 76 -13.47 2.78 39.31
CA ASP A 76 -12.52 3.01 38.22
C ASP A 76 -13.12 3.99 37.20
N CYS A 77 -12.40 5.08 36.96
CA CYS A 77 -12.58 5.94 35.78
C CYS A 77 -11.20 6.19 35.14
N GLU A 78 -10.92 5.55 34.00
CA GLU A 78 -9.63 5.61 33.28
C GLU A 78 -8.38 5.24 34.11
N GLY A 79 -8.52 4.45 35.18
CA GLY A 79 -7.45 4.10 36.11
C GLY A 79 -7.30 5.05 37.29
N GLN A 80 -8.14 6.09 37.40
CA GLN A 80 -8.28 6.86 38.62
C GLN A 80 -9.16 6.09 39.61
N VAL A 81 -8.54 5.67 40.71
CA VAL A 81 -9.21 5.01 41.84
C VAL A 81 -9.67 6.05 42.86
N SER A 82 -10.97 6.11 43.14
CA SER A 82 -11.47 6.88 44.29
C SER A 82 -11.23 6.12 45.60
N GLN A 83 -11.41 6.80 46.74
CA GLN A 83 -11.36 6.15 48.05
C GLN A 83 -12.32 4.94 48.08
N PRO A 84 -11.84 3.74 48.45
CA PRO A 84 -12.66 2.53 48.39
C PRO A 84 -13.59 2.46 49.60
N ILE A 85 -14.81 1.97 49.40
CA ILE A 85 -15.78 1.81 50.48
C ILE A 85 -15.62 0.42 51.09
N GLN A 86 -15.27 0.37 52.37
CA GLN A 86 -15.24 -0.86 53.15
C GLN A 86 -16.62 -1.14 53.74
N PHE A 87 -17.03 -2.42 53.75
CA PHE A 87 -18.29 -2.85 54.34
C PHE A 87 -18.15 -4.26 54.94
N GLN A 88 -19.12 -4.67 55.76
CA GLN A 88 -19.15 -6.01 56.35
C GLN A 88 -20.50 -6.68 56.11
N ILE A 89 -20.46 -8.01 56.00
CA ILE A 89 -21.63 -8.88 55.93
C ILE A 89 -21.61 -9.75 57.18
N GLU A 90 -22.59 -9.53 58.05
CA GLU A 90 -22.75 -10.29 59.29
C GLU A 90 -23.03 -11.78 59.02
N SER A 91 -22.67 -12.63 59.98
CA SER A 91 -22.92 -14.07 59.90
C SER A 91 -24.41 -14.37 59.71
N GLY A 92 -24.76 -15.14 58.68
CA GLY A 92 -26.13 -15.51 58.34
C GLY A 92 -26.88 -14.54 57.43
N LYS A 93 -26.29 -13.38 57.07
CA LYS A 93 -26.81 -12.51 55.99
C LYS A 93 -26.17 -12.87 54.65
N ASN A 94 -26.93 -12.80 53.56
CA ASN A 94 -26.46 -13.08 52.19
C ASN A 94 -26.36 -11.83 51.30
N SER A 95 -26.64 -10.65 51.84
CA SER A 95 -26.63 -9.40 51.10
C SER A 95 -26.37 -8.18 51.99
N THR A 96 -25.97 -7.08 51.37
CA THR A 96 -25.84 -5.76 51.99
C THR A 96 -25.96 -4.67 50.92
N THR A 97 -26.31 -3.44 51.31
CA THR A 97 -26.40 -2.28 50.39
C THR A 97 -25.29 -1.28 50.70
N VAL A 98 -24.60 -0.81 49.65
CA VAL A 98 -23.61 0.26 49.73
C VAL A 98 -24.17 1.50 49.05
N GLU A 99 -24.23 2.61 49.77
CA GLU A 99 -24.78 3.89 49.28
C GLU A 99 -23.66 4.90 49.03
N PHE A 100 -23.71 5.60 47.89
CA PHE A 100 -22.78 6.67 47.56
C PHE A 100 -23.40 7.68 46.57
N LYS A 101 -22.81 8.87 46.48
CA LYS A 101 -23.22 9.90 45.51
C LYS A 101 -22.43 9.81 44.21
N ILE A 102 -23.10 10.09 43.09
CA ILE A 102 -22.51 10.10 41.75
C ILE A 102 -21.69 11.37 41.53
N SER A 103 -20.37 11.25 41.34
CA SER A 103 -19.49 12.38 41.04
C SER A 103 -19.66 12.85 39.58
N LYS A 104 -19.57 14.17 39.37
CA LYS A 104 -19.49 14.78 38.03
C LYS A 104 -18.24 14.34 37.24
N ASP A 105 -17.18 13.93 37.92
CA ASP A 105 -15.94 13.45 37.29
C ASP A 105 -16.09 12.05 36.67
N TRP A 106 -17.19 11.35 36.96
CA TRP A 106 -17.53 10.03 36.42
C TRP A 106 -18.35 10.10 35.11
N ILE A 107 -18.55 11.28 34.53
CA ILE A 107 -19.12 11.43 33.19
C ILE A 107 -18.11 10.92 32.14
N PRO A 108 -18.52 10.09 31.16
CA PRO A 108 -19.89 9.61 30.91
C PRO A 108 -20.21 8.23 31.51
N ASN A 109 -19.21 7.54 32.08
CA ASN A 109 -19.40 6.27 32.76
C ASN A 109 -18.22 5.99 33.72
N PHE A 110 -18.47 5.11 34.67
CA PHE A 110 -17.46 4.56 35.57
C PHE A 110 -17.73 3.07 35.80
N LYS A 111 -16.71 2.34 36.24
CA LYS A 111 -16.83 0.93 36.59
C LYS A 111 -16.66 0.75 38.09
N ILE A 112 -17.49 -0.12 38.66
CA ILE A 112 -17.43 -0.52 40.06
C ILE A 112 -16.86 -1.94 40.10
N HIS A 113 -15.90 -2.17 40.99
CA HIS A 113 -15.36 -3.48 41.32
C HIS A 113 -15.68 -3.75 42.79
N ALA A 114 -16.26 -4.92 43.09
CA ALA A 114 -16.45 -5.39 44.45
C ALA A 114 -15.56 -6.61 44.71
N GLU A 115 -15.02 -6.69 45.92
CA GLU A 115 -14.28 -7.84 46.43
C GLU A 115 -14.81 -8.22 47.82
N LEU A 116 -14.94 -9.51 48.09
CA LEU A 116 -15.32 -10.06 49.38
C LEU A 116 -14.24 -11.04 49.86
N THR A 117 -13.93 -11.00 51.14
CA THR A 117 -13.01 -11.92 51.79
C THR A 117 -13.62 -12.45 53.08
N GLY A 118 -13.58 -13.77 53.26
CA GLY A 118 -14.21 -14.43 54.40
C GLY A 118 -13.65 -15.83 54.61
N SER A 119 -14.43 -16.66 55.30
CA SER A 119 -14.09 -18.06 55.51
C SER A 119 -15.35 -18.92 55.49
N ILE A 120 -15.27 -20.11 54.93
CA ILE A 120 -16.38 -21.07 54.91
C ILE A 120 -15.93 -22.44 55.45
N PRO A 121 -16.86 -23.26 55.98
CA PRO A 121 -16.55 -24.63 56.40
C PRO A 121 -15.86 -25.43 55.28
N ARG A 122 -14.98 -26.36 55.67
CA ARG A 122 -14.42 -27.35 54.73
C ARG A 122 -15.40 -28.50 54.54
N GLU A 123 -15.50 -29.01 53.32
CA GLU A 123 -16.22 -30.25 53.00
C GLU A 123 -15.35 -31.46 53.40
N THR A 124 -15.31 -31.77 54.70
CA THR A 124 -14.48 -32.87 55.25
C THR A 124 -15.23 -33.67 56.31
N GLU A 125 -15.02 -35.00 56.34
CA GLU A 125 -15.64 -35.91 57.32
C GLU A 125 -15.13 -35.72 58.78
N VAL A 126 -14.13 -34.87 59.01
CA VAL A 126 -13.54 -34.62 60.33
C VAL A 126 -14.20 -33.42 61.01
N THR A 127 -14.96 -33.71 62.08
CA THR A 127 -15.49 -32.71 63.01
C THR A 127 -14.38 -31.83 63.60
N ASP A 128 -14.66 -30.54 63.75
CA ASP A 128 -13.75 -29.50 64.30
C ASP A 128 -12.57 -29.09 63.38
N SER A 129 -12.72 -29.28 62.06
CA SER A 129 -11.76 -28.78 61.05
C SER A 129 -11.82 -27.26 60.87
N PRO A 130 -10.68 -26.54 60.75
CA PRO A 130 -10.68 -25.09 60.54
C PRO A 130 -11.25 -24.72 59.17
N HIS A 131 -12.08 -23.67 59.14
CA HIS A 131 -12.67 -23.12 57.91
C HIS A 131 -11.60 -22.82 56.84
N ARG A 132 -11.94 -23.04 55.56
CA ARG A 132 -11.11 -22.57 54.44
C ARG A 132 -11.32 -21.07 54.23
N PRO A 133 -10.32 -20.31 53.77
CA PRO A 133 -10.56 -18.96 53.28
C PRO A 133 -11.50 -19.01 52.05
N ALA A 134 -12.24 -17.93 51.87
CA ALA A 134 -13.11 -17.71 50.71
C ALA A 134 -12.89 -16.30 50.16
N ILE A 135 -12.94 -16.18 48.84
CA ILE A 135 -12.85 -14.91 48.11
C ILE A 135 -13.95 -14.89 47.05
N ALA A 136 -14.60 -13.74 46.89
CA ALA A 136 -15.49 -13.51 45.76
C ALA A 136 -15.18 -12.14 45.13
N THR A 137 -15.39 -12.03 43.82
CA THR A 137 -15.22 -10.76 43.08
C THR A 137 -16.37 -10.53 42.10
N GLY A 138 -16.61 -9.28 41.75
CA GLY A 138 -17.62 -8.89 40.77
C GLY A 138 -17.39 -7.47 40.26
N SER A 139 -17.98 -7.11 39.12
CA SER A 139 -17.93 -5.74 38.62
C SER A 139 -19.15 -5.36 37.78
N VAL A 140 -19.47 -4.06 37.74
CA VAL A 140 -20.56 -3.49 36.95
C VAL A 140 -20.14 -2.10 36.42
N THR A 141 -20.54 -1.75 35.20
CA THR A 141 -20.33 -0.41 34.63
C THR A 141 -21.65 0.35 34.70
N LEU A 142 -21.62 1.60 35.18
CA LEU A 142 -22.78 2.48 35.28
C LEU A 142 -22.61 3.71 34.37
N GLU A 143 -23.67 4.13 33.70
CA GLU A 143 -23.68 5.31 32.83
C GLU A 143 -24.10 6.57 33.61
N VAL A 144 -23.40 7.67 33.36
CA VAL A 144 -23.66 8.99 33.96
C VAL A 144 -23.96 9.98 32.82
N SER A 145 -25.08 10.70 32.92
CA SER A 145 -25.56 11.51 31.80
C SER A 145 -24.60 12.64 31.42
N ARG A 146 -24.55 12.89 30.11
CA ARG A 146 -23.78 13.96 29.47
C ARG A 146 -24.61 15.24 29.25
N ASP A 147 -25.86 15.28 29.70
CA ASP A 147 -26.82 16.37 29.42
C ASP A 147 -26.31 17.76 29.84
N VAL A 148 -25.49 17.84 30.91
CA VAL A 148 -24.84 19.09 31.38
C VAL A 148 -23.89 19.69 30.34
N TYR A 149 -23.32 18.86 29.47
CA TYR A 149 -22.41 19.26 28.39
C TYR A 149 -23.12 19.36 27.02
N LYS A 150 -24.44 19.29 26.98
CA LYS A 150 -25.21 19.29 25.72
C LYS A 150 -25.79 20.68 25.42
N LEU A 151 -25.75 21.06 24.14
CA LEU A 151 -26.43 22.23 23.58
C LEU A 151 -27.56 21.78 22.65
N ASN A 152 -28.68 22.50 22.71
CA ASN A 152 -29.71 22.47 21.69
C ASN A 152 -29.31 23.41 20.55
N VAL A 153 -29.34 22.93 19.32
CA VAL A 153 -29.00 23.72 18.12
C VAL A 153 -30.13 23.58 17.12
N LEU A 154 -30.90 24.65 16.94
CA LEU A 154 -32.03 24.71 16.01
C LEU A 154 -31.63 25.51 14.77
N ILE A 155 -31.94 24.99 13.58
CA ILE A 155 -31.64 25.64 12.31
C ILE A 155 -32.95 26.05 11.64
N ASN A 156 -33.10 27.36 11.43
CA ASN A 156 -34.30 28.02 10.93
C ASN A 156 -34.03 28.75 9.60
N THR A 157 -35.08 28.96 8.81
CA THR A 157 -35.03 29.75 7.57
C THR A 157 -36.34 30.48 7.34
N LYS A 158 -36.29 31.61 6.63
CA LYS A 158 -37.46 32.47 6.33
C LYS A 158 -38.55 31.78 5.48
N GLU A 159 -38.19 30.86 4.58
CA GLU A 159 -39.16 30.10 3.76
C GLU A 159 -39.77 28.93 4.55
N THR A 160 -41.08 29.01 4.85
CA THR A 160 -41.83 27.93 5.53
C THR A 160 -41.78 26.61 4.76
N ASN A 161 -41.79 26.68 3.42
CA ASN A 161 -41.77 25.50 2.54
C ASN A 161 -40.34 25.00 2.25
N LYS A 162 -39.29 25.62 2.81
CA LYS A 162 -37.86 25.28 2.64
C LYS A 162 -37.48 24.96 1.18
N THR A 163 -38.01 25.76 0.26
CA THR A 163 -37.91 25.58 -1.19
C THR A 163 -37.36 26.86 -1.80
N TYR A 164 -36.27 26.75 -2.56
CA TYR A 164 -35.51 27.88 -3.09
C TYR A 164 -35.21 27.71 -4.58
N THR A 165 -34.77 28.77 -5.24
CA THR A 165 -34.34 28.76 -6.64
C THR A 165 -32.81 28.76 -6.78
N PRO A 166 -32.25 28.23 -7.88
CA PRO A 166 -30.84 28.38 -8.25
C PRO A 166 -30.31 29.81 -8.10
N SER A 167 -29.05 29.96 -7.69
CA SER A 167 -28.38 31.26 -7.55
C SER A 167 -29.05 32.28 -6.59
N SER A 168 -30.12 31.91 -5.89
CA SER A 168 -30.76 32.76 -4.89
C SER A 168 -29.91 32.92 -3.63
N ILE A 169 -30.12 34.04 -2.92
CA ILE A 169 -29.54 34.30 -1.62
C ILE A 169 -30.53 33.82 -0.56
N ILE A 170 -30.08 32.99 0.37
CA ILE A 170 -30.87 32.49 1.49
C ILE A 170 -30.30 32.99 2.81
N HIS A 171 -31.19 33.11 3.81
CA HIS A 171 -30.81 33.37 5.19
C HIS A 171 -31.06 32.12 6.02
N ILE A 172 -30.03 31.68 6.74
CA ILE A 172 -30.10 30.59 7.71
C ILE A 172 -29.84 31.18 9.09
N ASP A 173 -30.80 31.04 9.99
CA ASP A 173 -30.68 31.46 11.38
C ASP A 173 -30.40 30.20 12.23
N VAL A 174 -29.40 30.27 13.11
CA VAL A 174 -29.02 29.18 14.02
C VAL A 174 -29.19 29.67 15.45
N ASP A 175 -30.11 29.02 16.17
CA ASP A 175 -30.43 29.31 17.56
C ASP A 175 -29.79 28.24 18.47
N VAL A 176 -29.06 28.69 19.49
CA VAL A 176 -28.33 27.86 20.45
C VAL A 176 -28.84 28.11 21.86
N THR A 177 -29.39 27.08 22.49
CA THR A 177 -29.79 27.09 23.90
C THR A 177 -29.11 25.97 24.68
N GLN A 178 -28.97 26.15 25.99
CA GLN A 178 -28.54 25.08 26.88
C GLN A 178 -29.59 23.96 26.92
N TYR A 179 -29.14 22.70 27.00
CA TYR A 179 -30.06 21.57 26.88
C TYR A 179 -31.04 21.41 28.05
N LEU A 180 -30.62 21.72 29.28
CA LEU A 180 -31.38 21.42 30.51
C LEU A 180 -32.43 22.47 30.86
N ASP A 181 -32.12 23.76 30.68
CA ASP A 181 -32.97 24.89 31.09
C ASP A 181 -33.50 25.72 29.90
N ASN A 182 -33.09 25.39 28.67
CA ASN A 182 -33.38 26.11 27.43
C ASN A 182 -32.98 27.61 27.44
N LEU A 183 -32.02 28.01 28.27
CA LEU A 183 -31.52 29.39 28.28
C LEU A 183 -30.66 29.68 27.02
N PRO A 184 -30.75 30.90 26.43
CA PRO A 184 -29.92 31.28 25.30
C PRO A 184 -28.43 31.33 25.65
N VAL A 185 -27.58 30.94 24.71
CA VAL A 185 -26.12 30.90 24.92
C VAL A 185 -25.44 32.06 24.18
N ASP A 186 -24.98 33.08 24.92
CA ASP A 186 -24.12 34.15 24.38
C ASP A 186 -22.75 33.58 23.96
N LYS A 187 -22.25 33.98 22.78
CA LYS A 187 -20.93 33.61 22.25
C LYS A 187 -20.66 32.10 22.18
N ALA A 188 -21.68 31.29 21.87
CA ALA A 188 -21.44 29.96 21.34
C ALA A 188 -20.77 30.10 19.96
N GLU A 189 -19.71 29.33 19.73
CA GLU A 189 -19.02 29.25 18.45
C GLU A 189 -19.72 28.24 17.54
N ILE A 190 -19.98 28.63 16.30
CA ILE A 190 -20.76 27.88 15.31
C ILE A 190 -19.93 27.63 14.04
N CYS A 191 -19.86 26.36 13.64
CA CYS A 191 -19.40 25.95 12.31
C CYS A 191 -20.61 25.50 11.48
N LEU A 192 -20.83 26.13 10.32
CA LEU A 192 -21.95 25.85 9.42
C LEU A 192 -21.44 25.14 8.15
N ILE A 193 -22.12 24.07 7.74
CA ILE A 193 -21.78 23.30 6.54
C ILE A 193 -23.06 23.06 5.73
N VAL A 194 -23.05 23.38 4.43
CA VAL A 194 -24.18 23.16 3.51
C VAL A 194 -23.73 22.33 2.31
N VAL A 195 -24.15 21.07 2.25
CA VAL A 195 -23.67 20.06 1.28
C VAL A 195 -24.83 19.39 0.55
N ASP A 196 -24.64 19.11 -0.74
CA ASP A 196 -25.59 18.34 -1.56
C ASP A 196 -25.79 16.93 -0.96
N GLU A 197 -27.04 16.59 -0.64
CA GLU A 197 -27.40 15.29 -0.07
C GLU A 197 -27.09 14.13 -1.02
N ALA A 198 -27.07 14.38 -2.34
CA ALA A 198 -26.69 13.37 -3.33
C ALA A 198 -25.26 12.86 -3.09
N VAL A 199 -24.32 13.75 -2.76
CA VAL A 199 -22.92 13.37 -2.47
C VAL A 199 -22.83 12.60 -1.16
N LEU A 200 -23.53 13.06 -0.11
CA LEU A 200 -23.58 12.37 1.18
C LEU A 200 -24.17 10.96 1.06
N SER A 201 -25.13 10.76 0.15
CA SER A 201 -25.77 9.46 -0.08
C SER A 201 -24.83 8.40 -0.66
N LEU A 202 -23.79 8.79 -1.40
CA LEU A 202 -22.84 7.86 -2.03
C LEU A 202 -22.07 7.01 -1.02
N THR A 203 -21.76 7.58 0.14
CA THR A 203 -21.11 6.90 1.27
C THR A 203 -22.09 6.62 2.42
N GLY A 204 -23.24 7.30 2.41
CA GLY A 204 -24.18 7.34 3.53
C GLY A 204 -23.62 8.07 4.74
N HIS A 205 -22.78 9.09 4.51
CA HIS A 205 -22.12 9.86 5.55
C HIS A 205 -23.12 10.60 6.44
N LYS A 206 -22.82 10.60 7.73
CA LYS A 206 -23.45 11.39 8.78
C LYS A 206 -22.34 12.08 9.55
N LEU A 207 -22.66 13.24 10.12
CA LEU A 207 -21.77 13.92 11.04
C LEU A 207 -22.04 13.39 12.45
N ASP A 208 -21.00 12.93 13.13
CA ASP A 208 -21.10 12.47 14.52
C ASP A 208 -21.25 13.68 15.46
N SER A 209 -21.92 13.50 16.60
CA SER A 209 -22.05 14.56 17.59
C SER A 209 -20.69 14.85 18.23
N PRO A 210 -20.23 16.12 18.31
CA PRO A 210 -18.99 16.44 19.01
C PRO A 210 -19.00 16.02 20.48
N LEU A 211 -20.20 15.98 21.10
CA LEU A 211 -20.39 15.47 22.46
C LEU A 211 -19.97 14.00 22.61
N ASP A 212 -20.24 13.16 21.60
CA ASP A 212 -19.84 11.74 21.60
C ASP A 212 -18.33 11.57 21.33
N ILE A 213 -17.69 12.53 20.67
CA ILE A 213 -16.26 12.53 20.36
C ILE A 213 -15.42 13.01 21.57
N PHE A 214 -15.87 14.07 22.26
CA PHE A 214 -15.15 14.64 23.41
C PHE A 214 -15.52 13.96 24.75
N TYR A 215 -16.69 13.34 24.84
CA TYR A 215 -17.11 12.51 25.98
C TYR A 215 -17.51 11.10 25.50
N PRO A 216 -16.56 10.30 24.98
CA PRO A 216 -16.78 8.91 24.62
C PRO A 216 -16.84 8.03 25.88
N ASN A 217 -17.48 6.87 25.77
CA ASN A 217 -17.48 5.91 26.87
C ASN A 217 -16.05 5.42 27.19
N ARG A 218 -15.68 5.51 28.46
CA ARG A 218 -14.35 5.24 29.01
C ARG A 218 -14.17 3.77 29.35
N SER A 219 -13.01 3.22 29.01
CA SER A 219 -12.61 1.88 29.47
C SER A 219 -12.16 1.90 30.93
N ALA A 220 -12.43 0.80 31.63
CA ALA A 220 -11.77 0.50 32.88
C ALA A 220 -10.33 0.08 32.60
N ASN A 221 -9.37 0.73 33.26
CA ASN A 221 -7.93 0.55 33.01
C ASN A 221 -7.21 -0.12 34.19
N ILE A 222 -7.95 -0.54 35.24
CA ILE A 222 -7.40 -1.33 36.35
C ILE A 222 -7.33 -2.82 35.98
N ALA A 223 -6.13 -3.39 36.12
CA ALA A 223 -5.92 -4.83 36.14
C ALA A 223 -5.93 -5.34 37.59
N GLN A 224 -6.84 -6.26 37.92
CA GLN A 224 -6.87 -6.95 39.22
C GLN A 224 -6.04 -8.23 39.15
N TYR A 225 -5.20 -8.46 40.14
CA TYR A 225 -4.39 -9.68 40.30
C TYR A 225 -4.75 -10.35 41.63
N HIS A 226 -5.07 -11.64 41.60
CA HIS A 226 -5.54 -12.39 42.77
C HIS A 226 -4.63 -13.59 43.08
N ASP A 227 -3.57 -13.36 43.85
CA ASP A 227 -2.63 -14.41 44.22
C ASP A 227 -3.22 -15.47 45.17
N ARG A 228 -4.36 -15.17 45.82
CA ARG A 228 -5.04 -16.09 46.74
C ARG A 228 -5.54 -17.38 46.06
N ASN A 229 -5.76 -17.35 44.75
CA ASN A 229 -6.11 -18.54 43.98
C ASN A 229 -4.93 -19.51 43.83
N HIS A 230 -3.70 -19.06 44.11
CA HIS A 230 -2.48 -19.87 44.13
C HIS A 230 -2.13 -20.34 45.56
N CYS A 231 -2.91 -19.96 46.58
CA CYS A 231 -2.77 -20.53 47.92
C CYS A 231 -3.26 -21.98 47.92
N LEU A 232 -2.36 -22.91 48.22
CA LEU A 232 -2.67 -24.33 48.34
C LEU A 232 -3.43 -24.59 49.63
N LEU A 233 -4.58 -25.27 49.57
CA LEU A 233 -5.23 -25.80 50.76
C LEU A 233 -4.52 -27.08 51.19
N PHE A 234 -3.60 -26.95 52.15
CA PHE A 234 -2.95 -28.12 52.74
C PHE A 234 -3.99 -29.12 53.30
N ASN A 235 -3.70 -30.40 53.08
CA ASN A 235 -4.29 -31.49 53.83
C ASN A 235 -3.75 -31.44 55.28
N MET A 236 -4.54 -31.88 56.26
CA MET A 236 -4.18 -31.76 57.69
C MET A 236 -2.88 -32.48 58.05
N GLN A 237 -2.49 -33.52 57.28
CA GLN A 237 -1.26 -34.27 57.49
C GLN A 237 0.03 -33.46 57.18
N ASP A 238 -0.03 -32.47 56.28
CA ASP A 238 1.14 -31.65 55.92
C ASP A 238 1.37 -30.48 56.88
N ILE A 239 0.29 -30.01 57.54
CA ILE A 239 0.33 -28.85 58.44
C ILE A 239 1.22 -29.14 59.67
N GLU A 240 1.24 -30.37 60.19
CA GLU A 240 2.15 -30.74 61.29
C GLU A 240 3.63 -30.74 60.88
N LYS A 241 3.90 -31.10 59.61
CA LYS A 241 5.25 -31.13 59.04
C LYS A 241 5.78 -29.70 58.85
N PHE A 242 4.96 -28.83 58.28
CA PHE A 242 5.28 -27.41 58.07
C PHE A 242 5.50 -26.63 59.38
N LYS A 243 4.77 -26.98 60.45
CA LYS A 243 4.94 -26.38 61.79
C LYS A 243 6.33 -26.63 62.40
N LYS A 244 7.05 -27.70 62.02
CA LYS A 244 8.42 -27.96 62.50
C LYS A 244 9.46 -27.07 61.81
N ASP A 245 9.35 -26.87 60.50
CA ASP A 245 10.36 -26.13 59.74
C ASP A 245 10.31 -24.61 59.99
N MET A 246 9.14 -24.07 60.33
CA MET A 246 8.96 -22.63 60.62
C MET A 246 9.61 -22.17 61.93
N GLN A 247 9.93 -23.06 62.89
CA GLN A 247 10.49 -22.67 64.19
C GLN A 247 11.97 -22.25 64.14
N GLN A 248 12.67 -22.41 63.02
CA GLN A 248 14.12 -22.14 62.92
C GLN A 248 14.52 -20.79 62.30
N ARG A 249 13.59 -19.93 61.84
CA ARG A 249 13.93 -18.74 61.03
C ARG A 249 13.19 -17.46 61.41
N GLN A 250 13.18 -17.09 62.70
CA GLN A 250 12.83 -15.74 63.13
C GLN A 250 13.89 -15.14 64.05
N SER A 251 14.65 -14.19 63.51
CA SER A 251 15.38 -13.19 64.29
C SER A 251 15.55 -11.90 63.49
N SER A 252 14.93 -10.82 64.00
CA SER A 252 15.34 -9.42 63.81
C SER A 252 15.08 -8.75 62.43
N PHE A 253 14.67 -7.48 62.34
CA PHE A 253 14.01 -6.53 63.28
C PHE A 253 13.46 -5.34 62.44
N ASP A 254 12.50 -4.56 62.98
CA ASP A 254 11.88 -3.38 62.35
C ASP A 254 12.75 -2.09 62.33
N GLN A 255 12.18 -1.00 61.76
CA GLN A 255 12.46 0.45 61.92
C GLN A 255 13.43 1.12 60.89
N ILE A 256 13.29 2.40 60.46
CA ILE A 256 12.49 3.56 60.95
C ILE A 256 12.12 4.59 59.81
N GLU A 257 11.37 5.65 60.15
CA GLU A 257 10.66 6.65 59.28
C GLU A 257 11.42 7.88 58.68
N LEU A 258 10.73 8.54 57.74
CA LEU A 258 10.61 9.98 57.31
C LEU A 258 11.65 11.09 57.67
N CYS A 259 11.83 12.06 56.74
CA CYS A 259 11.37 13.48 56.88
C CYS A 259 11.66 14.43 55.66
N CYS A 260 10.69 15.30 55.30
CA CYS A 260 10.72 16.75 54.88
C CYS A 260 11.75 17.32 53.83
N GLU A 261 11.62 18.48 53.11
CA GLU A 261 10.63 19.60 53.02
C GLU A 261 10.85 20.52 51.76
N ARG A 262 9.81 21.29 51.29
CA ARG A 262 9.69 22.66 50.63
C ARG A 262 10.76 23.22 49.61
N SER A 263 10.55 24.18 48.66
CA SER A 263 9.72 25.43 48.54
C SER A 263 9.53 25.97 47.06
N MET A 264 8.76 27.08 46.84
CA MET A 264 8.42 27.78 45.54
C MET A 264 9.32 29.05 45.22
N PRO A 265 9.03 30.10 44.35
CA PRO A 265 7.95 30.41 43.34
C PRO A 265 8.24 31.24 42.01
N LYS A 266 7.26 31.22 41.07
CA LYS A 266 6.71 32.20 40.03
C LYS A 266 7.44 33.45 39.44
N TYR A 267 7.11 33.83 38.16
CA TYR A 267 6.38 35.09 37.73
C TYR A 267 6.03 35.24 36.19
N MET A 268 5.06 36.15 35.89
CA MET A 268 4.34 36.70 34.69
C MET A 268 5.12 37.11 33.37
N SER A 269 4.59 37.62 32.21
CA SER A 269 3.30 37.66 31.42
C SER A 269 3.36 38.72 30.24
N MET A 270 2.52 38.61 29.17
CA MET A 270 2.12 39.60 28.07
C MET A 270 2.95 39.71 26.75
N ALA A 271 2.51 40.26 25.57
CA ALA A 271 1.20 40.36 24.85
C ALA A 271 1.23 41.04 23.42
N CYS A 272 0.21 40.78 22.56
CA CYS A 272 -0.43 41.61 21.47
C CYS A 272 0.14 41.93 20.02
N SER A 273 -0.78 41.83 19.02
CA SER A 273 -1.05 42.65 17.78
C SER A 273 -0.19 42.50 16.48
N ALA A 274 -0.65 42.72 15.20
CA ALA A 274 -1.99 42.82 14.54
C ALA A 274 -1.94 42.94 12.95
N GLY A 275 -3.09 42.68 12.25
CA GLY A 275 -3.47 43.20 10.89
C GLY A 275 -3.45 42.24 9.65
N ALA A 276 -4.03 42.51 8.45
CA ALA A 276 -5.17 43.37 7.98
C ALA A 276 -5.51 43.20 6.44
N GLY A 277 -6.78 43.37 5.98
CA GLY A 277 -7.22 43.51 4.55
C GLY A 277 -8.43 42.64 4.10
N TYR A 278 -9.12 42.78 2.94
CA TYR A 278 -9.24 43.89 1.93
C TYR A 278 -10.40 43.63 0.88
N GLY A 279 -11.30 44.61 0.59
CA GLY A 279 -12.30 44.62 -0.56
C GLY A 279 -13.62 43.80 -0.40
N GLY A 280 -14.71 43.91 -1.19
CA GLY A 280 -15.21 44.88 -2.22
C GLY A 280 -15.56 44.26 -3.61
N PHE A 281 -16.64 44.53 -4.38
CA PHE A 281 -17.90 45.33 -4.26
C PHE A 281 -19.00 44.88 -5.32
N GLY A 282 -20.11 45.63 -5.53
CA GLY A 282 -21.33 45.32 -6.38
C GLY A 282 -21.23 45.55 -7.92
N ASP A 283 -22.30 45.72 -8.74
CA ASP A 283 -23.77 45.86 -8.56
C ASP A 283 -24.54 45.72 -9.93
N SER A 284 -25.88 45.75 -9.93
CA SER A 284 -26.83 46.25 -10.97
C SER A 284 -27.62 45.30 -11.93
N ASN A 285 -28.78 45.82 -12.36
CA ASN A 285 -29.91 45.16 -13.04
C ASN A 285 -29.64 44.62 -14.46
N ALA A 286 -30.36 43.55 -14.83
CA ALA A 286 -30.55 43.14 -16.23
C ALA A 286 -31.98 42.62 -16.49
N GLU A 287 -32.50 42.90 -17.69
CA GLU A 287 -33.76 42.34 -18.20
C GLU A 287 -33.75 40.80 -18.15
N GLN A 288 -34.92 40.17 -17.95
CA GLN A 288 -35.05 38.70 -17.78
C GLN A 288 -34.65 37.90 -19.03
N LYS A 289 -33.35 37.73 -19.22
CA LYS A 289 -32.74 36.65 -19.98
C LYS A 289 -32.80 35.38 -19.13
N ILE A 290 -33.12 34.24 -19.75
CA ILE A 290 -33.06 32.94 -19.06
C ILE A 290 -31.60 32.69 -18.67
N ALA A 291 -31.33 32.66 -17.35
CA ALA A 291 -29.99 32.45 -16.84
C ALA A 291 -29.52 31.02 -17.16
N VAL A 292 -28.28 30.90 -17.65
CA VAL A 292 -27.68 29.60 -17.96
C VAL A 292 -26.98 29.07 -16.71
N ARG A 293 -27.52 27.97 -16.17
CA ARG A 293 -26.94 27.26 -15.02
C ARG A 293 -25.57 26.71 -15.38
N SER A 294 -24.59 26.98 -14.50
CA SER A 294 -23.18 26.66 -14.72
C SER A 294 -22.40 26.35 -13.45
N ASN A 295 -22.83 26.83 -12.27
CA ASN A 295 -22.18 26.52 -10.99
C ASN A 295 -22.81 25.28 -10.33
N PHE A 296 -22.20 24.12 -10.54
CA PHE A 296 -22.68 22.84 -9.99
C PHE A 296 -21.92 22.36 -8.73
N ASN A 297 -21.32 23.28 -7.95
CA ASN A 297 -20.55 22.91 -6.76
C ASN A 297 -21.42 22.17 -5.71
N PRO A 298 -21.07 20.93 -5.30
CA PRO A 298 -21.83 20.20 -4.29
C PRO A 298 -21.68 20.78 -2.87
N LEU A 299 -20.63 21.55 -2.60
CA LEU A 299 -20.49 22.34 -1.37
C LEU A 299 -21.07 23.74 -1.63
N ALA A 300 -22.25 24.03 -1.11
CA ALA A 300 -22.85 25.35 -1.22
C ALA A 300 -22.22 26.35 -0.26
N CYS A 301 -21.85 25.91 0.95
CA CYS A 301 -21.23 26.78 1.95
C CYS A 301 -20.43 25.99 2.99
N TRP A 302 -19.34 26.58 3.46
CA TRP A 302 -18.63 26.17 4.67
C TRP A 302 -18.17 27.43 5.41
N ILE A 303 -18.63 27.61 6.64
CA ILE A 303 -18.28 28.73 7.51
C ILE A 303 -17.67 28.11 8.77
N PRO A 304 -16.34 28.21 8.98
CA PRO A 304 -15.64 27.44 10.00
C PRO A 304 -15.89 27.93 11.44
N SER A 305 -16.22 29.21 11.62
CA SER A 305 -16.46 29.84 12.92
C SER A 305 -17.33 31.09 12.76
N SER A 306 -18.26 31.29 13.69
CA SER A 306 -19.08 32.48 13.89
C SER A 306 -19.68 32.43 15.30
N MET A 307 -19.98 33.57 15.92
CA MET A 307 -20.42 33.64 17.32
C MET A 307 -21.90 34.01 17.42
N THR A 308 -22.64 33.37 18.32
CA THR A 308 -23.99 33.78 18.69
C THR A 308 -24.00 35.11 19.44
N ASN A 309 -25.09 35.85 19.29
CA ASN A 309 -25.39 37.05 20.08
C ASN A 309 -26.00 36.71 21.46
N SER A 310 -26.34 37.73 22.24
CA SER A 310 -26.93 37.58 23.58
C SER A 310 -28.32 36.93 23.61
N SER A 311 -28.99 36.77 22.46
CA SER A 311 -30.21 35.98 22.30
C SER A 311 -29.96 34.54 21.84
N GLY A 312 -28.69 34.09 21.83
CA GLY A 312 -28.31 32.73 21.41
C GLY A 312 -28.36 32.51 19.90
N CYS A 313 -28.53 33.55 19.09
CA CYS A 313 -28.79 33.44 17.65
C CYS A 313 -27.60 33.93 16.81
N VAL A 314 -27.38 33.30 15.65
CA VAL A 314 -26.49 33.80 14.59
C VAL A 314 -27.14 33.60 13.21
N SER A 315 -27.09 34.63 12.36
CA SER A 315 -27.66 34.62 11.02
C SER A 315 -26.58 34.55 9.94
N PHE A 316 -26.77 33.68 8.96
CA PHE A 316 -25.87 33.49 7.82
C PHE A 316 -26.56 33.84 6.52
N GLU A 317 -25.89 34.60 5.65
CA GLU A 317 -26.32 34.88 4.28
C GLU A 317 -25.52 34.02 3.30
N ILE A 318 -26.21 33.23 2.47
CA ILE A 318 -25.58 32.22 1.61
C ILE A 318 -26.15 32.33 0.20
N LYS A 319 -25.28 32.48 -0.81
CA LYS A 319 -25.66 32.36 -2.21
C LYS A 319 -25.59 30.90 -2.66
N LEU A 320 -26.70 30.36 -3.14
CA LEU A 320 -26.80 28.96 -3.55
C LEU A 320 -26.14 28.70 -4.92
N PRO A 321 -25.57 27.50 -5.15
CA PRO A 321 -25.21 27.03 -6.49
C PRO A 321 -26.43 26.82 -7.41
N ASP A 322 -26.17 26.45 -8.67
CA ASP A 322 -27.20 26.19 -9.68
C ASP A 322 -27.72 24.73 -9.69
N ASN A 323 -27.39 23.97 -8.64
CA ASN A 323 -27.81 22.58 -8.47
C ASN A 323 -29.30 22.48 -8.13
N LEU A 324 -30.04 21.70 -8.92
CA LEU A 324 -31.46 21.40 -8.69
C LEU A 324 -31.60 20.15 -7.80
N THR A 325 -31.14 20.30 -6.54
CA THR A 325 -30.91 19.23 -5.56
C THR A 325 -31.54 19.54 -4.19
N ARG A 326 -31.43 18.59 -3.25
CA ARG A 326 -31.70 18.81 -1.81
C ARG A 326 -30.37 19.01 -1.09
N TYR A 327 -30.24 20.13 -0.39
CA TYR A 327 -29.09 20.43 0.44
C TYR A 327 -29.36 20.02 1.89
N ARG A 328 -28.34 19.47 2.53
CA ARG A 328 -28.29 19.21 3.97
C ARG A 328 -27.44 20.30 4.64
N VAL A 329 -27.94 20.81 5.75
CA VAL A 329 -27.32 21.83 6.58
C VAL A 329 -26.95 21.21 7.91
N TRP A 330 -25.69 21.35 8.31
CA TRP A 330 -25.22 21.05 9.65
C TRP A 330 -24.74 22.33 10.34
N ALA A 331 -25.12 22.49 11.60
CA ALA A 331 -24.58 23.52 12.48
C ALA A 331 -23.98 22.84 13.72
N LEU A 332 -22.66 22.92 13.86
CA LEU A 332 -21.94 22.45 15.03
C LEU A 332 -21.81 23.63 16.00
N ALA A 333 -22.23 23.47 17.25
CA ALA A 333 -22.11 24.49 18.29
C ALA A 333 -21.16 24.05 19.41
N THR A 334 -20.37 24.98 19.93
CA THR A 334 -19.55 24.78 21.13
C THR A 334 -19.55 26.01 22.04
N ASN A 335 -19.54 25.80 23.36
CA ASN A 335 -19.24 26.84 24.35
C ASN A 335 -18.50 26.20 25.54
N ASP A 336 -17.22 26.53 25.71
CA ASP A 336 -16.29 25.88 26.66
C ASP A 336 -16.31 24.35 26.54
N LYS A 337 -17.06 23.67 27.43
CA LYS A 337 -17.21 22.21 27.50
C LYS A 337 -18.55 21.70 26.98
N GLN A 338 -19.42 22.59 26.50
CA GLN A 338 -20.74 22.23 25.98
C GLN A 338 -20.72 22.13 24.46
N TYR A 339 -21.40 21.12 23.92
CA TYR A 339 -21.41 20.79 22.49
C TYR A 339 -22.81 20.47 21.98
N GLY A 340 -23.11 20.85 20.74
CA GLY A 340 -24.36 20.52 20.06
C GLY A 340 -24.20 20.35 18.55
N LEU A 341 -25.14 19.63 17.95
CA LEU A 341 -25.24 19.42 16.50
C LEU A 341 -26.69 19.61 16.06
N GLY A 342 -26.94 20.63 15.24
CA GLY A 342 -28.19 20.86 14.55
C GLY A 342 -28.15 20.33 13.14
N GLU A 343 -29.28 19.82 12.64
CA GLU A 343 -29.43 19.38 11.25
C GLU A 343 -30.74 19.87 10.64
N MET A 344 -30.69 20.30 9.37
CA MET A 344 -31.84 20.65 8.54
C MET A 344 -31.59 20.24 7.09
N SER A 345 -32.65 20.19 6.28
CA SER A 345 -32.54 20.12 4.82
C SER A 345 -33.48 21.11 4.13
N PHE A 346 -33.11 21.58 2.94
CA PHE A 346 -33.96 22.38 2.05
C PHE A 346 -33.79 21.96 0.59
N THR A 347 -34.74 22.28 -0.28
CA THR A 347 -34.73 21.87 -1.71
C THR A 347 -34.54 23.07 -2.62
N VAL A 348 -33.70 22.91 -3.65
CA VAL A 348 -33.49 23.89 -4.72
C VAL A 348 -34.13 23.35 -6.00
N GLN A 349 -35.11 24.07 -6.56
CA GLN A 349 -35.83 23.64 -7.76
C GLN A 349 -36.34 24.81 -8.60
N LEU A 350 -36.78 24.51 -9.83
CA LEU A 350 -37.46 25.44 -10.73
C LEU A 350 -38.85 24.88 -11.11
N PRO A 351 -39.85 25.74 -11.40
CA PRO A 351 -41.19 25.30 -11.82
C PRO A 351 -41.18 24.44 -13.10
N ILE A 352 -40.35 24.82 -14.06
CA ILE A 352 -39.98 24.03 -15.24
C ILE A 352 -38.47 23.81 -15.15
N MET A 353 -38.00 22.57 -15.26
CA MET A 353 -36.59 22.22 -15.08
C MET A 353 -36.08 21.22 -16.11
N ILE A 354 -34.79 21.37 -16.46
CA ILE A 354 -34.02 20.52 -17.36
C ILE A 354 -33.10 19.60 -16.55
N ARG A 355 -33.18 18.30 -16.81
CA ARG A 355 -32.24 17.28 -16.30
C ARG A 355 -31.59 16.53 -17.48
N PRO A 356 -30.39 16.94 -17.93
CA PRO A 356 -29.65 16.22 -18.95
C PRO A 356 -29.20 14.83 -18.46
N SER A 357 -29.20 13.87 -19.38
CA SER A 357 -28.68 12.51 -19.22
C SER A 357 -27.68 12.29 -20.34
N LEU A 358 -26.42 12.63 -20.05
CA LEU A 358 -25.28 12.51 -20.96
C LEU A 358 -24.39 11.34 -20.50
N PRO A 359 -23.67 10.66 -21.40
CA PRO A 359 -22.55 9.80 -21.00
C PRO A 359 -21.44 10.66 -20.38
N ARG A 360 -20.53 10.05 -19.61
CA ARG A 360 -19.46 10.79 -18.91
C ARG A 360 -18.36 11.30 -19.83
N PHE A 361 -18.17 10.64 -20.97
CA PHE A 361 -17.21 10.98 -22.01
C PHE A 361 -17.77 10.53 -23.37
N LEU A 362 -17.01 10.76 -24.44
CA LEU A 362 -17.18 10.15 -25.76
C LEU A 362 -15.81 9.78 -26.34
N ASN A 363 -15.75 8.87 -27.30
CA ASN A 363 -14.58 8.69 -28.17
C ASN A 363 -14.80 9.36 -29.53
N TYR A 364 -13.72 9.78 -30.18
CA TYR A 364 -13.77 10.18 -31.59
C TYR A 364 -14.19 8.99 -32.46
N GLY A 365 -15.29 9.16 -33.20
CA GLY A 365 -15.94 8.11 -33.99
C GLY A 365 -17.21 7.52 -33.36
N ASP A 366 -17.54 7.88 -32.12
CA ASP A 366 -18.78 7.45 -31.46
C ASP A 366 -20.04 8.15 -32.02
N THR A 367 -21.16 7.43 -31.96
CA THR A 367 -22.52 7.97 -32.07
C THR A 367 -23.30 7.70 -30.80
N ALA A 368 -24.05 8.68 -30.31
CA ALA A 368 -24.75 8.60 -29.03
C ALA A 368 -26.15 9.22 -29.08
N HIS A 369 -27.08 8.67 -28.31
CA HIS A 369 -28.44 9.17 -28.13
C HIS A 369 -28.54 9.93 -26.81
N ILE A 370 -28.01 11.15 -26.77
CA ILE A 370 -28.07 11.98 -25.55
C ILE A 370 -29.51 12.40 -25.27
N SER A 371 -29.93 12.35 -24.02
CA SER A 371 -31.32 12.63 -23.65
C SER A 371 -31.42 13.75 -22.62
N VAL A 372 -32.53 14.50 -22.65
CA VAL A 372 -32.82 15.54 -21.67
C VAL A 372 -34.24 15.35 -21.14
N ILE A 373 -34.38 15.31 -19.83
CA ILE A 373 -35.67 15.17 -19.16
C ILE A 373 -36.16 16.58 -18.82
N LEU A 374 -37.26 16.98 -19.44
CA LEU A 374 -38.05 18.14 -19.06
C LEU A 374 -39.03 17.72 -17.96
N GLN A 375 -39.12 18.49 -16.88
CA GLN A 375 -40.06 18.24 -15.78
C GLN A 375 -40.86 19.51 -15.48
N ASN A 376 -42.17 19.35 -15.39
CA ASN A 376 -43.10 20.36 -14.90
C ASN A 376 -43.45 20.04 -13.44
N GLN A 377 -43.13 20.95 -12.52
CA GLN A 377 -43.41 20.86 -11.08
C GLN A 377 -44.68 21.61 -10.67
N THR A 378 -45.38 22.24 -11.63
CA THR A 378 -46.60 23.02 -11.38
C THR A 378 -47.88 22.17 -11.53
N ASP A 379 -48.99 22.78 -11.13
CA ASP A 379 -50.37 22.36 -11.32
C ASP A 379 -50.96 22.75 -12.69
N LEU A 380 -50.20 23.47 -13.55
CA LEU A 380 -50.66 23.97 -14.85
C LEU A 380 -49.98 23.27 -16.03
N SER A 381 -50.70 23.14 -17.16
CA SER A 381 -50.16 22.61 -18.42
C SER A 381 -49.45 23.73 -19.20
N PHE A 382 -48.24 23.47 -19.72
CA PHE A 382 -47.50 24.45 -20.51
C PHE A 382 -47.12 23.93 -21.90
N LEU A 383 -47.24 24.79 -22.92
CA LEU A 383 -46.52 24.62 -24.18
C LEU A 383 -45.09 25.13 -23.99
N LEU A 384 -44.12 24.22 -24.15
CA LEU A 384 -42.70 24.48 -23.99
C LEU A 384 -42.01 24.50 -25.35
N HIS A 385 -41.14 25.48 -25.56
CA HIS A 385 -40.12 25.46 -26.62
C HIS A 385 -38.80 25.03 -25.99
N ALA A 386 -38.28 23.89 -26.43
CA ALA A 386 -37.00 23.33 -26.01
C ALA A 386 -35.98 23.41 -27.15
N GLY A 387 -34.72 23.66 -26.84
CA GLY A 387 -33.64 23.71 -27.82
C GLY A 387 -32.34 23.09 -27.29
N LEU A 388 -31.56 22.53 -28.21
CA LEU A 388 -30.19 22.08 -27.99
C LEU A 388 -29.28 22.77 -28.99
N ARG A 389 -28.13 23.28 -28.52
CA ARG A 389 -26.97 23.67 -29.33
C ARG A 389 -25.76 22.85 -28.90
N ALA A 390 -25.00 22.32 -29.87
CA ALA A 390 -23.81 21.52 -29.61
C ALA A 390 -22.57 22.08 -30.32
N THR A 391 -21.39 21.99 -29.69
CA THR A 391 -20.09 22.23 -30.33
C THR A 391 -19.19 21.00 -30.20
N ASN A 392 -18.35 20.76 -31.22
CA ASN A 392 -17.56 19.53 -31.39
C ASN A 392 -18.37 18.21 -31.42
N ALA A 393 -19.68 18.31 -31.60
CA ALA A 393 -20.60 17.21 -31.88
C ALA A 393 -21.59 17.62 -32.97
N LYS A 394 -21.96 16.70 -33.85
CA LYS A 394 -22.90 16.90 -34.95
C LYS A 394 -24.21 16.19 -34.65
N LEU A 395 -25.32 16.92 -34.71
CA LEU A 395 -26.66 16.36 -34.51
C LEU A 395 -27.11 15.60 -35.78
N LEU A 396 -27.68 14.40 -35.60
CA LEU A 396 -28.01 13.45 -36.66
C LEU A 396 -29.52 13.44 -36.95
N THR A 397 -30.03 14.41 -37.70
CA THR A 397 -31.44 14.49 -38.07
C THR A 397 -31.68 14.31 -39.56
N SER A 398 -32.95 14.18 -39.96
CA SER A 398 -33.38 14.12 -41.36
C SER A 398 -33.10 15.41 -42.15
N GLN A 399 -32.68 16.49 -41.50
CA GLN A 399 -32.17 17.72 -42.13
C GLN A 399 -30.65 17.83 -41.88
N THR A 400 -29.85 17.56 -42.90
CA THR A 400 -28.39 17.44 -42.77
C THR A 400 -27.70 18.73 -42.34
N ASN A 401 -26.73 18.60 -41.41
CA ASN A 401 -25.75 19.62 -40.99
C ASN A 401 -26.25 20.78 -40.10
N GLN A 402 -27.23 20.57 -39.22
CA GLN A 402 -27.59 21.56 -38.19
C GLN A 402 -26.80 21.38 -36.89
N GLN A 403 -26.29 22.47 -36.32
CA GLN A 403 -25.64 22.53 -34.99
C GLN A 403 -26.62 22.83 -33.84
N ALA A 404 -27.88 23.10 -34.16
CA ALA A 404 -28.94 23.36 -33.21
C ALA A 404 -30.26 22.72 -33.65
N LEU A 405 -31.09 22.30 -32.70
CA LEU A 405 -32.42 21.73 -32.92
C LEU A 405 -33.42 22.34 -31.94
N GLY A 406 -34.67 22.48 -32.39
CA GLY A 406 -35.79 22.99 -31.58
C GLY A 406 -36.99 22.04 -31.61
N TYR A 407 -37.68 21.94 -30.47
CA TYR A 407 -38.87 21.12 -30.27
C TYR A 407 -39.95 21.93 -29.55
N SER A 408 -41.22 21.75 -29.95
CA SER A 408 -42.38 22.27 -29.22
C SER A 408 -43.14 21.10 -28.59
N ILE A 409 -43.38 21.14 -27.28
CA ILE A 409 -44.04 20.04 -26.54
C ILE A 409 -45.00 20.60 -25.48
N VAL A 410 -46.20 20.01 -25.37
CA VAL A 410 -47.13 20.31 -24.29
C VAL A 410 -46.82 19.41 -23.10
N LEU A 411 -46.37 19.99 -21.98
CA LEU A 411 -46.03 19.26 -20.76
C LEU A 411 -47.11 19.48 -19.68
N GLN A 412 -47.79 18.39 -19.33
CA GLN A 412 -48.89 18.37 -18.37
C GLN A 412 -48.41 18.58 -16.92
N PRO A 413 -49.31 18.94 -15.97
CA PRO A 413 -48.98 19.15 -14.56
C PRO A 413 -48.29 17.95 -13.94
N SER A 414 -47.25 18.18 -13.14
CA SER A 414 -46.48 17.13 -12.45
C SER A 414 -45.96 15.99 -13.37
N LYS A 415 -45.82 16.23 -14.69
CA LYS A 415 -45.30 15.24 -15.66
C LYS A 415 -43.87 15.53 -16.09
N ARG A 416 -43.25 14.49 -16.65
CA ARG A 416 -41.92 14.52 -17.27
C ARG A 416 -42.03 14.10 -18.73
N ALA A 417 -41.17 14.65 -19.58
CA ALA A 417 -40.97 14.20 -20.96
C ALA A 417 -39.47 14.13 -21.25
N ALA A 418 -39.05 13.08 -21.98
CA ALA A 418 -37.68 12.96 -22.47
C ALA A 418 -37.61 13.43 -23.93
N LEU A 419 -36.64 14.27 -24.26
CA LEU A 419 -36.24 14.56 -25.64
C LEU A 419 -34.87 13.95 -25.88
N THR A 420 -34.74 13.16 -26.94
CA THR A 420 -33.52 12.43 -27.28
C THR A 420 -32.94 12.97 -28.58
N PHE A 421 -31.64 13.25 -28.59
CA PHE A 421 -30.91 13.86 -29.68
C PHE A 421 -29.79 12.90 -30.11
N PRO A 422 -29.92 12.24 -31.27
CA PRO A 422 -28.83 11.45 -31.83
C PRO A 422 -27.70 12.38 -32.31
N LEU A 423 -26.45 12.02 -32.01
CA LEU A 423 -25.27 12.78 -32.39
C LEU A 423 -24.10 11.89 -32.81
N SER A 424 -23.09 12.51 -33.43
CA SER A 424 -21.76 11.94 -33.68
C SER A 424 -20.66 12.91 -33.23
N THR A 425 -19.51 12.41 -32.78
CA THR A 425 -18.35 13.26 -32.45
C THR A 425 -17.67 13.81 -33.72
N ILE A 426 -16.97 14.97 -33.60
CA ILE A 426 -16.29 15.62 -34.73
C ILE A 426 -14.76 15.54 -34.58
N HIS A 427 -14.22 15.95 -33.43
CA HIS A 427 -12.80 15.87 -33.08
C HIS A 427 -12.62 15.44 -31.62
N SER A 428 -11.43 14.93 -31.26
CA SER A 428 -11.04 14.80 -29.85
C SER A 428 -10.85 16.18 -29.20
N GLY A 429 -10.96 16.25 -27.87
CA GLY A 429 -10.94 17.50 -27.10
C GLY A 429 -12.16 17.61 -26.18
N THR A 430 -12.95 18.68 -26.31
CA THR A 430 -14.14 18.91 -25.48
C THR A 430 -15.36 19.16 -26.35
N ALA A 431 -16.45 18.44 -26.12
CA ALA A 431 -17.77 18.77 -26.67
C ALA A 431 -18.56 19.57 -25.64
N ARG A 432 -19.31 20.60 -26.08
CA ARG A 432 -20.21 21.39 -25.22
C ARG A 432 -21.64 21.26 -25.70
N PHE A 433 -22.56 21.18 -24.75
CA PHE A 433 -23.99 21.04 -24.96
C PHE A 433 -24.70 22.12 -24.15
N GLN A 434 -25.44 22.99 -24.85
CA GLN A 434 -26.30 23.98 -24.23
C GLN A 434 -27.76 23.62 -24.50
N PHE A 435 -28.49 23.30 -23.44
CA PHE A 435 -29.93 23.08 -23.48
C PHE A 435 -30.64 24.33 -22.99
N ILE A 436 -31.80 24.62 -23.58
CA ILE A 436 -32.71 25.68 -23.16
C ILE A 436 -34.15 25.19 -23.24
N VAL A 437 -35.00 25.63 -22.32
CA VAL A 437 -36.45 25.46 -22.37
C VAL A 437 -37.12 26.75 -21.92
N SER A 438 -38.21 27.13 -22.56
CA SER A 438 -39.08 28.21 -22.09
C SER A 438 -40.54 27.90 -22.37
N THR A 439 -41.43 28.34 -21.47
CA THR A 439 -42.87 28.37 -21.73
C THR A 439 -43.19 29.41 -22.80
N VAL A 440 -44.10 29.11 -23.71
CA VAL A 440 -44.66 30.12 -24.61
C VAL A 440 -45.42 31.16 -23.78
N LYS A 441 -45.08 32.45 -23.97
CA LYS A 441 -45.68 33.57 -23.24
C LYS A 441 -47.20 33.60 -23.47
N ASN A 442 -47.96 33.64 -22.39
CA ASN A 442 -49.41 33.78 -22.39
C ASN A 442 -49.81 34.89 -21.41
N GLU A 443 -50.89 35.63 -21.67
CA GLU A 443 -51.28 36.80 -20.88
C GLU A 443 -51.73 36.44 -19.45
N THR A 444 -52.10 35.17 -19.22
CA THR A 444 -52.65 34.65 -17.96
C THR A 444 -51.66 33.86 -17.11
N CYS A 445 -50.41 33.67 -17.53
CA CYS A 445 -49.43 32.83 -16.82
C CYS A 445 -48.02 33.42 -16.83
N ALA A 446 -47.27 33.24 -15.74
CA ALA A 446 -45.87 33.63 -15.66
C ALA A 446 -45.01 32.87 -16.67
N GLN A 447 -44.02 33.55 -17.26
CA GLN A 447 -43.05 32.89 -18.13
C GLN A 447 -42.01 32.15 -17.29
N PHE A 448 -41.86 30.85 -17.53
CA PHE A 448 -40.81 30.03 -16.94
C PHE A 448 -39.78 29.62 -18.00
N GLY A 449 -38.56 29.37 -17.55
CA GLY A 449 -37.50 28.85 -18.39
C GLY A 449 -36.33 28.35 -17.57
N ASP A 450 -35.56 27.45 -18.16
CA ASP A 450 -34.32 26.91 -17.62
C ASP A 450 -33.33 26.77 -18.78
N ALA A 451 -32.05 26.95 -18.51
CA ALA A 451 -30.97 26.73 -19.46
C ALA A 451 -29.76 26.18 -18.72
N ILE A 452 -29.02 25.29 -19.38
CA ILE A 452 -27.87 24.60 -18.79
C ILE A 452 -26.79 24.37 -19.85
N GLU A 453 -25.54 24.69 -19.51
CA GLU A 453 -24.36 24.26 -20.28
C GLU A 453 -23.65 23.11 -19.58
N LEU A 454 -23.30 22.06 -20.33
CA LEU A 454 -22.46 20.95 -19.89
C LEU A 454 -21.37 20.69 -20.92
N SER A 455 -20.25 20.11 -20.48
CA SER A 455 -19.13 19.74 -21.34
C SER A 455 -18.67 18.31 -21.07
N LEU A 456 -18.37 17.56 -22.14
CA LEU A 456 -17.83 16.20 -22.09
C LEU A 456 -16.44 16.15 -22.72
N PRO A 457 -15.49 15.37 -22.18
CA PRO A 457 -14.26 15.03 -22.88
C PRO A 457 -14.56 14.10 -24.07
N VAL A 458 -13.89 14.34 -25.19
CA VAL A 458 -13.87 13.46 -26.36
C VAL A 458 -12.46 12.89 -26.51
N PHE A 459 -12.26 11.63 -26.17
CA PHE A 459 -10.95 10.97 -26.23
C PHE A 459 -10.65 10.43 -27.62
N THR A 460 -9.36 10.19 -27.89
CA THR A 460 -8.93 9.40 -29.04
C THR A 460 -8.92 7.92 -28.63
N PRO A 461 -9.57 7.00 -29.36
CA PRO A 461 -9.64 5.57 -28.99
C PRO A 461 -8.35 4.78 -29.32
N ALA A 462 -7.19 5.45 -29.34
CA ALA A 462 -5.90 4.86 -29.66
C ALA A 462 -5.02 4.75 -28.41
N THR A 463 -4.47 3.57 -28.17
CA THR A 463 -3.45 3.34 -27.13
C THR A 463 -2.08 3.76 -27.64
N SER A 464 -1.22 4.28 -26.76
CA SER A 464 0.19 4.49 -27.09
C SER A 464 0.91 3.17 -27.35
N GLU A 465 1.84 3.18 -28.29
CA GLU A 465 2.81 2.12 -28.52
C GLU A 465 4.22 2.67 -28.26
N ALA A 466 5.08 1.81 -27.71
CA ALA A 466 6.43 2.12 -27.32
C ALA A 466 7.37 1.05 -27.86
N PHE A 467 8.53 1.48 -28.36
CA PHE A 467 9.61 0.61 -28.83
C PHE A 467 10.91 1.18 -28.32
N ALA A 468 11.79 0.34 -27.75
CA ALA A 468 13.10 0.79 -27.29
C ALA A 468 14.23 -0.15 -27.71
N THR A 469 15.36 0.45 -28.04
CA THR A 469 16.63 -0.22 -28.33
C THR A 469 17.70 0.35 -27.40
N TYR A 470 18.59 -0.51 -26.94
CA TYR A 470 19.61 -0.20 -25.95
C TYR A 470 20.96 -0.68 -26.45
N GLY A 471 22.01 0.05 -26.08
CA GLY A 471 23.38 -0.37 -26.35
C GLY A 471 24.39 0.43 -25.55
N ASP A 472 25.65 0.21 -25.88
CA ASP A 472 26.78 0.92 -25.32
C ASP A 472 27.90 1.11 -26.36
N ILE A 473 28.70 2.15 -26.20
CA ILE A 473 29.82 2.52 -27.08
C ILE A 473 31.10 2.56 -26.24
N CYS A 474 32.12 1.80 -26.65
CA CYS A 474 33.38 1.63 -25.92
C CYS A 474 34.47 2.56 -26.45
N GLU A 475 34.76 2.41 -27.74
CA GLU A 475 35.79 3.14 -28.47
C GLU A 475 35.17 4.36 -29.18
N GLU A 476 35.94 5.09 -29.99
CA GLU A 476 35.44 6.24 -30.77
C GLU A 476 34.66 5.76 -32.00
N GLU A 477 33.54 5.06 -31.74
CA GLU A 477 32.66 4.50 -32.76
C GLU A 477 31.44 5.39 -33.02
N VAL A 478 30.95 5.32 -34.25
CA VAL A 478 29.68 5.92 -34.67
C VAL A 478 28.62 4.81 -34.75
N VAL A 479 27.60 4.89 -33.91
CA VAL A 479 26.41 4.04 -34.00
C VAL A 479 25.43 4.68 -34.97
N LEU A 480 25.10 3.96 -36.04
CA LEU A 480 24.01 4.29 -36.96
C LEU A 480 22.84 3.36 -36.66
N GLN A 481 21.77 3.91 -36.10
CA GLN A 481 20.51 3.21 -35.83
C GLN A 481 19.44 3.67 -36.83
N PRO A 482 19.02 2.83 -37.78
CA PRO A 482 17.88 3.12 -38.64
C PRO A 482 16.59 3.27 -37.81
N VAL A 483 15.80 4.29 -38.13
CA VAL A 483 14.49 4.58 -37.54
C VAL A 483 13.46 4.59 -38.68
N GLU A 484 12.60 3.57 -38.72
CA GLU A 484 11.42 3.57 -39.59
C GLU A 484 10.37 4.52 -38.99
N ALA A 485 9.93 5.51 -39.76
CA ALA A 485 8.89 6.44 -39.33
C ALA A 485 7.53 5.70 -39.24
N PRO A 486 6.82 5.75 -38.09
CA PRO A 486 5.61 4.97 -37.92
C PRO A 486 4.47 5.52 -38.80
N LYS A 487 3.81 4.61 -39.53
CA LYS A 487 2.75 4.93 -40.50
C LYS A 487 1.41 5.17 -39.79
N ASN A 488 0.64 6.16 -40.25
CA ASN A 488 -0.66 6.53 -39.71
C ASN A 488 -0.64 6.79 -38.18
N VAL A 489 0.09 7.83 -37.77
CA VAL A 489 0.18 8.28 -36.37
C VAL A 489 -0.32 9.72 -36.20
N ILE A 490 -0.54 10.15 -34.97
CA ILE A 490 -0.95 11.52 -34.61
C ILE A 490 0.30 12.40 -34.50
N PRO A 491 0.57 13.38 -35.40
CA PRO A 491 1.84 14.10 -35.42
C PRO A 491 2.13 14.97 -34.19
N GLN A 492 1.09 15.29 -33.40
CA GLN A 492 1.17 16.02 -32.15
C GLN A 492 1.47 15.13 -30.93
N PHE A 493 1.49 13.81 -31.08
CA PHE A 493 1.69 12.85 -29.99
C PHE A 493 2.85 11.91 -30.30
N GLY A 494 3.80 11.83 -29.36
CA GLY A 494 4.95 10.95 -29.46
C GLY A 494 6.27 11.66 -29.76
N GLU A 495 7.35 10.93 -29.54
CA GLU A 495 8.73 11.40 -29.63
C GLU A 495 9.69 10.22 -29.77
N LEU A 496 10.86 10.49 -30.32
CA LEU A 496 12.05 9.64 -30.23
C LEU A 496 12.95 10.23 -29.15
N SER A 497 13.03 9.55 -28.02
CA SER A 497 13.84 9.94 -26.86
C SER A 497 15.16 9.18 -26.87
N ILE A 498 16.27 9.91 -26.79
CA ILE A 498 17.63 9.37 -26.70
C ILE A 498 18.17 9.74 -25.31
N SER A 499 18.20 8.77 -24.40
CA SER A 499 18.80 8.91 -23.08
C SER A 499 20.19 8.29 -23.05
N THR A 500 21.15 8.95 -22.40
CA THR A 500 22.51 8.43 -22.22
C THR A 500 23.01 8.49 -20.77
N SER A 501 23.99 7.66 -20.43
CA SER A 501 24.75 7.72 -19.17
C SER A 501 26.21 7.30 -19.35
N SER A 502 27.07 7.72 -18.42
CA SER A 502 28.48 7.29 -18.33
C SER A 502 28.72 6.05 -17.46
N THR A 503 27.65 5.43 -16.94
CA THR A 503 27.72 4.23 -16.09
C THR A 503 26.39 3.48 -16.09
N ALA A 504 26.45 2.16 -15.98
CA ALA A 504 25.29 1.30 -15.70
C ALA A 504 24.93 1.25 -14.19
N LEU A 505 25.73 1.90 -13.33
CA LEU A 505 25.71 1.74 -11.88
C LEU A 505 25.19 2.97 -11.12
N ALA A 506 24.35 3.77 -11.78
CA ALA A 506 23.90 5.09 -11.35
C ALA A 506 23.15 5.19 -9.99
N SER A 507 22.96 4.08 -9.26
CA SER A 507 22.06 4.01 -8.11
C SER A 507 22.43 2.90 -7.11
N LEU A 508 23.73 2.72 -6.82
CA LEU A 508 24.23 1.71 -5.86
C LEU A 508 24.16 2.15 -4.38
N THR A 509 24.05 3.45 -4.10
CA THR A 509 24.18 4.04 -2.77
C THR A 509 23.21 3.45 -1.74
N ASP A 510 21.93 3.35 -2.10
CA ASP A 510 20.87 2.90 -1.20
C ASP A 510 21.03 1.42 -0.78
N ALA A 511 21.55 0.57 -1.66
CA ALA A 511 21.84 -0.83 -1.34
C ALA A 511 22.97 -0.96 -0.29
N ILE A 512 23.94 -0.05 -0.30
CA ILE A 512 25.02 0.01 0.69
C ILE A 512 24.48 0.54 2.03
N ILE A 513 23.66 1.60 2.01
CA ILE A 513 22.96 2.11 3.19
C ILE A 513 22.10 0.99 3.81
N SER A 514 21.40 0.20 2.99
CA SER A 514 20.60 -0.94 3.43
C SER A 514 21.43 -2.06 4.07
N LEU A 515 22.67 -2.31 3.61
CA LEU A 515 23.58 -3.27 4.25
C LEU A 515 24.14 -2.71 5.57
N TYR A 516 24.53 -1.44 5.60
CA TYR A 516 25.10 -0.80 6.78
C TYR A 516 24.10 -0.67 7.94
N THR A 517 22.89 -0.19 7.65
CA THR A 517 21.84 0.09 8.64
C THR A 517 21.07 -1.15 9.13
N TYR A 518 21.37 -2.34 8.60
CA TYR A 518 20.64 -3.55 8.97
C TYR A 518 20.87 -3.94 10.43
N PRO A 519 19.81 -4.12 11.25
CA PRO A 519 19.93 -4.15 12.71
C PRO A 519 20.32 -5.51 13.31
N TYR A 520 20.26 -6.59 12.53
CA TYR A 520 20.51 -7.96 13.02
C TYR A 520 21.93 -8.42 12.66
N GLU A 521 22.52 -9.24 13.54
CA GLU A 521 23.94 -9.61 13.50
C GLU A 521 24.18 -11.14 13.51
N CYS A 522 23.38 -11.91 12.77
CA CYS A 522 23.69 -13.32 12.52
C CYS A 522 24.95 -13.46 11.64
N THR A 523 25.55 -14.65 11.61
CA THR A 523 26.82 -14.91 10.92
C THR A 523 26.75 -14.59 9.42
N GLU A 524 25.63 -14.90 8.77
CA GLU A 524 25.36 -14.53 7.37
C GLU A 524 25.30 -13.01 7.18
N GLN A 525 24.57 -12.30 8.05
CA GLN A 525 24.38 -10.86 7.98
C GLN A 525 25.71 -10.11 8.13
N LEU A 526 26.54 -10.52 9.10
CA LEU A 526 27.88 -9.96 9.33
C LEU A 526 28.80 -10.19 8.13
N SER A 527 28.85 -11.42 7.59
CA SER A 527 29.74 -11.75 6.47
C SER A 527 29.26 -11.16 5.13
N SER A 528 27.95 -11.07 4.89
CA SER A 528 27.41 -10.35 3.73
C SER A 528 27.56 -8.84 3.82
N ARG A 529 27.44 -8.22 5.00
CA ARG A 529 27.73 -6.79 5.20
C ARG A 529 29.20 -6.49 4.90
N LEU A 530 30.12 -7.28 5.45
CA LEU A 530 31.55 -7.22 5.14
C LEU A 530 31.81 -7.35 3.64
N LEU A 531 31.29 -8.40 3.01
CA LEU A 531 31.56 -8.73 1.61
C LEU A 531 30.96 -7.71 0.63
N GLY A 532 29.72 -7.26 0.85
CA GLY A 532 29.05 -6.27 0.01
C GLY A 532 29.64 -4.85 0.11
N ILE A 533 30.02 -4.41 1.33
CA ILE A 533 30.68 -3.10 1.51
C ILE A 533 32.13 -3.14 1.02
N GLN A 534 32.85 -4.27 1.22
CA GLN A 534 34.19 -4.46 0.67
C GLN A 534 34.22 -4.46 -0.86
N ALA A 535 33.20 -5.03 -1.52
CA ALA A 535 33.12 -5.03 -2.98
C ALA A 535 33.27 -3.59 -3.51
N LEU A 536 32.44 -2.67 -3.02
CA LEU A 536 32.41 -1.27 -3.44
C LEU A 536 33.31 -0.32 -2.64
N TRP A 537 34.34 -0.83 -1.95
CA TRP A 537 35.20 0.00 -1.10
C TRP A 537 35.92 1.14 -1.86
N ASP A 538 36.37 0.84 -3.09
CA ASP A 538 37.06 1.82 -3.96
C ASP A 538 36.06 2.78 -4.63
N VAL A 539 34.84 2.30 -4.87
CA VAL A 539 33.70 3.08 -5.38
C VAL A 539 33.23 4.08 -4.31
N LEU A 540 33.05 3.65 -3.07
CA LEU A 540 32.68 4.50 -1.93
C LEU A 540 33.68 5.61 -1.63
N GLN A 541 34.97 5.40 -1.90
CA GLN A 541 35.98 6.46 -1.81
C GLN A 541 35.90 7.47 -2.96
N ALA A 542 35.48 7.02 -4.16
CA ALA A 542 35.38 7.87 -5.34
C ALA A 542 34.08 8.68 -5.41
N PHE A 543 33.00 8.20 -4.78
CA PHE A 543 31.69 8.85 -4.77
C PHE A 543 31.35 9.34 -3.35
N HIS A 544 31.44 10.65 -3.13
CA HIS A 544 30.95 11.30 -1.89
C HIS A 544 29.42 11.21 -1.80
N CYS A 545 28.94 10.06 -1.35
CA CYS A 545 27.53 9.76 -1.22
C CYS A 545 26.92 10.46 0.00
N LYS A 546 25.81 11.15 -0.22
CA LYS A 546 24.96 11.67 0.86
C LYS A 546 24.45 10.49 1.72
N ASP A 547 24.32 10.74 3.03
CA ASP A 547 23.75 9.84 4.03
C ASP A 547 24.56 8.54 4.32
N LEU A 548 25.74 8.36 3.72
CA LEU A 548 26.74 7.37 4.15
C LEU A 548 27.64 7.95 5.26
N PRO A 549 27.97 7.19 6.32
CA PRO A 549 28.93 7.62 7.33
C PRO A 549 30.36 7.62 6.78
N GLU A 550 31.22 8.41 7.44
CA GLU A 550 32.65 8.52 7.15
C GLU A 550 33.35 7.16 7.00
N ILE A 551 34.28 7.07 6.06
CA ILE A 551 35.00 5.82 5.71
C ILE A 551 35.72 5.21 6.93
N SER A 552 36.20 6.06 7.85
CA SER A 552 36.81 5.64 9.13
C SER A 552 35.81 4.95 10.08
N VAL A 553 34.55 5.43 10.12
CA VAL A 553 33.46 4.85 10.91
C VAL A 553 33.01 3.53 10.30
N LEU A 554 32.86 3.47 8.97
CA LEU A 554 32.60 2.23 8.23
C LEU A 554 33.68 1.17 8.52
N LYS A 555 34.96 1.57 8.45
CA LYS A 555 36.08 0.67 8.70
C LYS A 555 36.04 0.07 10.11
N THR A 556 35.87 0.91 11.13
CA THR A 556 35.79 0.47 12.53
C THR A 556 34.64 -0.51 12.77
N LYS A 557 33.46 -0.28 12.16
CA LYS A 557 32.32 -1.21 12.28
C LYS A 557 32.62 -2.56 11.62
N LEU A 558 33.22 -2.57 10.44
CA LEU A 558 33.59 -3.81 9.75
C LEU A 558 34.70 -4.59 10.47
N GLU A 559 35.68 -3.90 11.08
CA GLU A 559 36.67 -4.54 11.95
C GLU A 559 36.03 -5.18 13.20
N SER A 560 34.98 -4.58 13.76
CA SER A 560 34.17 -5.17 14.84
C SER A 560 33.40 -6.42 14.39
N ASP A 561 32.81 -6.38 13.19
CA ASP A 561 32.10 -7.53 12.59
C ASP A 561 33.04 -8.71 12.35
N LEU A 562 34.25 -8.46 11.83
CA LEU A 562 35.28 -9.47 11.59
C LEU A 562 35.76 -10.12 12.90
N ASN A 563 35.94 -9.33 13.95
CA ASN A 563 36.26 -9.84 15.30
C ASN A 563 35.11 -10.68 15.87
N THR A 564 33.85 -10.30 15.62
CA THR A 564 32.69 -11.09 16.04
C THR A 564 32.62 -12.44 15.31
N LEU A 565 32.87 -12.46 13.99
CA LEU A 565 32.97 -13.70 13.22
C LEU A 565 34.10 -14.61 13.76
N LYS A 566 35.27 -14.06 14.08
CA LYS A 566 36.39 -14.80 14.69
C LYS A 566 35.98 -15.50 15.99
N GLY A 567 35.14 -14.85 16.80
CA GLY A 567 34.58 -15.44 18.03
C GLY A 567 33.58 -16.58 17.81
N ARG A 568 33.03 -16.74 16.60
CA ARG A 568 32.00 -17.74 16.23
C ARG A 568 32.54 -18.96 15.46
N GLN A 569 33.85 -19.06 15.22
CA GLN A 569 34.43 -20.22 14.54
C GLN A 569 34.43 -21.46 15.45
N TYR A 570 34.10 -22.62 14.89
CA TYR A 570 34.20 -23.94 15.53
C TYR A 570 35.61 -24.52 15.44
N SER A 571 35.91 -25.55 16.25
CA SER A 571 37.21 -26.23 16.25
C SER A 571 37.53 -26.97 14.94
N ASN A 572 36.52 -27.42 14.18
CA ASN A 572 36.67 -27.97 12.83
C ASN A 572 36.84 -26.88 11.74
N GLY A 573 36.75 -25.59 12.09
CA GLY A 573 36.90 -24.45 11.19
C GLY A 573 35.60 -23.90 10.60
N GLY A 574 34.47 -24.59 10.79
CA GLY A 574 33.15 -24.14 10.35
C GLY A 574 32.51 -23.07 11.24
N PHE A 575 31.29 -22.65 10.91
CA PHE A 575 30.54 -21.57 11.58
C PHE A 575 29.06 -21.93 11.77
N GLY A 576 28.47 -21.49 12.89
CA GLY A 576 27.03 -21.53 13.14
C GLY A 576 26.34 -20.17 12.87
N TYR A 577 25.01 -20.11 13.01
CA TYR A 577 24.24 -18.89 12.74
C TYR A 577 24.47 -17.78 13.77
N TRP A 578 24.67 -18.13 15.06
CA TRP A 578 24.70 -17.13 16.14
C TRP A 578 25.90 -17.29 17.09
N THR A 579 26.28 -18.50 17.46
CA THR A 579 27.39 -18.76 18.39
C THR A 579 28.17 -20.02 18.01
N ASN A 580 29.30 -20.27 18.69
CA ASN A 580 29.96 -21.58 18.71
C ASN A 580 29.79 -22.32 20.05
N ARG A 581 28.92 -21.83 20.95
CA ARG A 581 28.75 -22.36 22.31
C ARG A 581 27.48 -23.18 22.49
N ASN A 582 26.41 -22.82 21.78
CA ASN A 582 25.09 -23.42 21.97
C ASN A 582 24.55 -24.16 20.72
N ASP A 583 25.08 -23.92 19.52
CA ASP A 583 24.64 -24.63 18.30
C ASP A 583 25.39 -25.97 18.19
N SER A 584 24.67 -27.08 17.91
CA SER A 584 25.22 -28.45 18.03
C SER A 584 26.15 -28.88 16.87
N TYR A 585 26.25 -28.09 15.80
CA TYR A 585 27.07 -28.37 14.62
C TYR A 585 27.39 -27.07 13.87
N ALA A 586 28.44 -27.09 13.03
CA ALA A 586 28.70 -26.02 12.07
C ALA A 586 27.77 -26.16 10.86
N ASP A 587 27.13 -25.07 10.44
CA ASP A 587 26.27 -25.04 9.26
C ASP A 587 27.13 -24.96 7.97
N PRO A 588 26.95 -25.84 6.99
CA PRO A 588 27.76 -25.85 5.78
C PRO A 588 27.63 -24.57 4.94
N TYR A 589 26.44 -23.98 4.84
CA TYR A 589 26.21 -22.77 4.05
C TYR A 589 26.85 -21.54 4.72
N MET A 590 26.63 -21.37 6.04
CA MET A 590 27.31 -20.34 6.84
C MET A 590 28.84 -20.45 6.71
N SER A 591 29.37 -21.67 6.79
CA SER A 591 30.81 -21.92 6.74
C SER A 591 31.42 -21.54 5.39
N VAL A 592 30.78 -21.91 4.27
CA VAL A 592 31.23 -21.50 2.93
C VAL A 592 31.06 -19.99 2.71
N HIS A 593 29.97 -19.38 3.20
CA HIS A 593 29.72 -17.96 3.01
C HIS A 593 30.68 -17.06 3.84
N VAL A 594 31.03 -17.45 5.07
CA VAL A 594 32.09 -16.78 5.84
C VAL A 594 33.45 -16.99 5.16
N ALA A 595 33.76 -18.19 4.67
CA ALA A 595 35.00 -18.43 3.93
C ALA A 595 35.11 -17.58 2.65
N HIS A 596 33.99 -17.35 1.93
CA HIS A 596 33.93 -16.44 0.78
C HIS A 596 34.34 -15.01 1.19
N CYS A 597 33.73 -14.50 2.27
CA CYS A 597 34.07 -13.21 2.85
C CYS A 597 35.57 -13.09 3.20
N LEU A 598 36.12 -14.05 3.95
CA LEU A 598 37.53 -14.05 4.35
C LEU A 598 38.48 -14.11 3.13
N ALA A 599 38.18 -14.93 2.13
CA ALA A 599 38.99 -15.06 0.92
C ALA A 599 39.04 -13.74 0.11
N VAL A 600 37.92 -13.02 0.01
CA VAL A 600 37.86 -11.72 -0.69
C VAL A 600 38.57 -10.62 0.08
N LEU A 601 38.37 -10.53 1.40
CA LEU A 601 39.02 -9.52 2.26
C LEU A 601 40.56 -9.60 2.18
N VAL A 602 41.12 -10.82 2.26
CA VAL A 602 42.57 -11.07 2.15
C VAL A 602 43.14 -10.61 0.81
N ASN A 603 42.38 -10.76 -0.28
CA ASN A 603 42.81 -10.37 -1.62
C ASN A 603 42.80 -8.84 -1.82
N LYS A 604 41.77 -8.13 -1.30
CA LYS A 604 41.66 -6.66 -1.42
C LYS A 604 42.57 -5.89 -0.44
N LYS A 605 43.10 -6.54 0.62
CA LYS A 605 44.08 -5.97 1.60
C LYS A 605 43.64 -4.70 2.36
N VAL A 606 42.34 -4.45 2.47
CA VAL A 606 41.78 -3.30 3.21
C VAL A 606 41.72 -3.55 4.73
N PHE A 607 41.52 -4.81 5.12
CA PHE A 607 41.36 -5.29 6.50
C PHE A 607 42.42 -6.34 6.83
N ASP A 608 42.87 -6.38 8.09
CA ASP A 608 43.77 -7.44 8.57
C ASP A 608 42.96 -8.67 8.99
N VAL A 609 43.12 -9.76 8.24
CA VAL A 609 42.37 -11.01 8.42
C VAL A 609 43.25 -12.05 9.08
N ASP A 610 42.76 -12.64 10.18
CA ASP A 610 43.48 -13.70 10.89
C ASP A 610 43.70 -14.92 9.97
N LYS A 611 44.96 -15.15 9.60
CA LYS A 611 45.37 -16.25 8.72
C LYS A 611 45.01 -17.63 9.27
N LYS A 612 44.97 -17.80 10.59
CA LYS A 612 44.56 -19.07 11.22
C LYS A 612 43.06 -19.30 11.04
N MET A 613 42.25 -18.25 11.20
CA MET A 613 40.81 -18.31 10.96
C MET A 613 40.51 -18.70 9.50
N LEU A 614 41.16 -18.04 8.53
CA LEU A 614 41.03 -18.39 7.11
C LEU A 614 41.46 -19.82 6.80
N ASN A 615 42.65 -20.23 7.25
CA ASN A 615 43.18 -21.58 6.97
C ASN A 615 42.30 -22.68 7.56
N ASN A 616 41.74 -22.47 8.75
CA ASN A 616 40.76 -23.38 9.34
C ASN A 616 39.48 -23.47 8.48
N SER A 617 38.96 -22.34 8.00
CA SER A 617 37.79 -22.30 7.11
C SER A 617 38.07 -23.05 5.80
N LEU A 618 39.22 -22.79 5.15
CA LEU A 618 39.60 -23.48 3.92
C LEU A 618 39.72 -24.99 4.11
N LYS A 619 40.26 -25.45 5.25
CA LYS A 619 40.31 -26.87 5.60
C LYS A 619 38.93 -27.49 5.82
N TYR A 620 37.97 -26.75 6.39
CA TYR A 620 36.56 -27.19 6.44
C TYR A 620 35.98 -27.31 5.01
N LEU A 621 36.27 -26.35 4.13
CA LEU A 621 35.82 -26.35 2.73
C LEU A 621 36.43 -27.48 1.89
N GLU A 622 37.68 -27.88 2.16
CA GLU A 622 38.33 -29.06 1.56
C GLU A 622 37.63 -30.37 1.96
N ASN A 623 37.03 -30.42 3.15
CA ASN A 623 36.33 -31.59 3.68
C ASN A 623 34.79 -31.47 3.59
N ILE A 624 34.26 -30.47 2.87
CA ILE A 624 32.84 -30.07 2.90
C ILE A 624 31.86 -31.22 2.65
N GLU A 625 32.18 -32.15 1.74
CA GLU A 625 31.33 -33.30 1.45
C GLU A 625 31.29 -34.30 2.62
N SER A 626 32.38 -34.46 3.36
CA SER A 626 32.44 -35.24 4.61
C SER A 626 31.65 -34.57 5.73
N GLU A 627 31.83 -33.25 5.92
CA GLU A 627 31.11 -32.48 6.94
C GLU A 627 29.59 -32.53 6.70
N ILE A 628 29.13 -32.36 5.45
CA ILE A 628 27.72 -32.52 5.07
C ILE A 628 27.23 -33.95 5.35
N ASN A 629 28.02 -34.98 5.08
CA ASN A 629 27.63 -36.38 5.33
C ASN A 629 27.51 -36.76 6.82
N GLN A 630 28.16 -36.01 7.71
CA GLN A 630 28.06 -36.22 9.16
C GLN A 630 26.79 -35.61 9.77
N LEU A 631 26.09 -34.71 9.05
CA LEU A 631 24.86 -34.07 9.52
C LEU A 631 23.64 -35.00 9.35
N SER A 632 23.07 -35.42 10.48
CA SER A 632 21.94 -36.36 10.54
C SER A 632 20.66 -35.91 9.79
N HIS A 633 20.51 -34.60 9.57
CA HIS A 633 19.41 -33.99 8.82
C HIS A 633 19.74 -33.79 7.32
N ALA A 634 21.02 -33.71 6.94
CA ALA A 634 21.44 -33.49 5.54
C ALA A 634 21.19 -34.70 4.62
N LYS A 635 20.78 -35.84 5.19
CA LYS A 635 20.28 -37.01 4.44
C LYS A 635 18.94 -36.76 3.72
N TYR A 636 18.22 -35.68 4.09
CA TYR A 636 16.97 -35.27 3.44
C TYR A 636 17.17 -34.18 2.38
N TRP A 637 18.38 -33.66 2.22
CA TRP A 637 18.69 -32.66 1.19
C TRP A 637 18.80 -33.31 -0.18
N SER A 638 18.22 -32.67 -1.19
CA SER A 638 18.34 -33.09 -2.58
C SER A 638 19.79 -33.05 -3.07
N ASP A 639 20.12 -33.87 -4.07
CA ASP A 639 21.40 -33.78 -4.80
C ASP A 639 21.66 -32.35 -5.30
N LEU A 640 20.60 -31.64 -5.70
CA LEU A 640 20.65 -30.25 -6.14
C LEU A 640 21.19 -29.31 -5.05
N THR A 641 20.65 -29.39 -3.83
CA THR A 641 21.12 -28.64 -2.66
C THR A 641 22.57 -29.02 -2.32
N ARG A 642 22.85 -30.32 -2.23
CA ARG A 642 24.17 -30.86 -1.82
C ARG A 642 25.28 -30.48 -2.80
N PHE A 643 25.08 -30.67 -4.10
CA PHE A 643 26.09 -30.31 -5.11
C PHE A 643 26.21 -28.80 -5.29
N SER A 644 25.17 -28.01 -4.99
CA SER A 644 25.29 -26.54 -4.96
C SER A 644 26.20 -26.05 -3.83
N LEU A 645 26.12 -26.63 -2.63
CA LEU A 645 27.05 -26.33 -1.53
C LEU A 645 28.50 -26.67 -1.89
N ILE A 646 28.75 -27.86 -2.46
CA ILE A 646 30.10 -28.29 -2.86
C ILE A 646 30.63 -27.38 -3.99
N SER A 647 29.79 -27.01 -4.96
CA SER A 647 30.15 -26.07 -6.02
C SER A 647 30.53 -24.69 -5.47
N TYR A 648 29.80 -24.20 -4.46
CA TYR A 648 30.12 -22.93 -3.79
C TYR A 648 31.46 -23.01 -3.05
N ALA A 649 31.73 -24.11 -2.34
CA ALA A 649 33.00 -24.33 -1.63
C ALA A 649 34.20 -24.37 -2.60
N LEU A 650 34.05 -25.03 -3.76
CA LEU A 650 35.06 -25.04 -4.82
C LEU A 650 35.29 -23.62 -5.38
N TYR A 651 34.23 -22.85 -5.64
CA TYR A 651 34.33 -21.45 -6.05
C TYR A 651 35.08 -20.60 -5.01
N VAL A 652 34.81 -20.75 -3.70
CA VAL A 652 35.51 -20.00 -2.65
C VAL A 652 36.99 -20.37 -2.59
N ARG A 653 37.34 -21.66 -2.71
CA ARG A 653 38.73 -22.12 -2.78
C ARG A 653 39.44 -21.58 -4.03
N ALA A 654 38.78 -21.52 -5.18
CA ALA A 654 39.27 -20.86 -6.40
C ALA A 654 39.51 -19.35 -6.19
N LYS A 655 38.64 -18.67 -5.44
CA LYS A 655 38.82 -17.26 -5.06
C LYS A 655 40.01 -17.02 -4.14
N HIS A 656 40.39 -18.01 -3.34
CA HIS A 656 41.66 -18.03 -2.61
C HIS A 656 42.84 -18.58 -3.44
N LEU A 657 42.75 -18.53 -4.77
CA LEU A 657 43.80 -18.90 -5.72
C LEU A 657 44.26 -20.37 -5.65
N GLN A 658 43.49 -21.26 -5.01
CA GLN A 658 43.72 -22.70 -5.09
C GLN A 658 43.31 -23.22 -6.48
N ASN A 659 44.07 -24.15 -7.05
CA ASN A 659 43.67 -24.85 -8.28
C ASN A 659 42.75 -26.02 -7.92
N VAL A 660 41.47 -25.90 -8.27
CA VAL A 660 40.40 -26.86 -7.95
C VAL A 660 39.71 -27.41 -9.20
N ALA A 661 40.26 -27.15 -10.39
CA ALA A 661 39.61 -27.46 -11.65
C ALA A 661 39.42 -28.97 -11.90
N ASP A 662 40.26 -29.84 -11.33
CA ASP A 662 40.05 -31.29 -11.38
C ASP A 662 38.89 -31.74 -10.47
N GLU A 663 38.77 -31.18 -9.26
CA GLU A 663 37.63 -31.44 -8.36
C GLU A 663 36.31 -30.96 -8.96
N ALA A 664 36.31 -29.75 -9.54
CA ALA A 664 35.15 -29.19 -10.26
C ALA A 664 34.77 -30.02 -11.49
N SER A 665 35.76 -30.52 -12.25
CA SER A 665 35.57 -31.42 -13.38
C SER A 665 34.96 -32.76 -12.96
N GLN A 666 35.41 -33.33 -11.85
CA GLN A 666 34.87 -34.58 -11.30
C GLN A 666 33.44 -34.38 -10.76
N LEU A 667 33.18 -33.25 -10.07
CA LEU A 667 31.84 -32.90 -9.58
C LEU A 667 30.85 -32.79 -10.74
N PHE A 668 31.19 -32.07 -11.81
CA PHE A 668 30.33 -31.95 -12.99
C PHE A 668 30.07 -33.31 -13.66
N GLN A 669 31.10 -34.15 -13.82
CA GLN A 669 30.98 -35.48 -14.41
C GLN A 669 30.05 -36.44 -13.63
N ARG A 670 30.04 -36.37 -12.28
CA ARG A 670 29.17 -37.24 -11.45
C ARG A 670 27.76 -36.69 -11.20
N SER A 671 27.53 -35.40 -11.40
CA SER A 671 26.24 -34.74 -11.14
C SER A 671 25.42 -34.51 -12.40
N GLY A 672 26.04 -34.08 -13.50
CA GLY A 672 25.34 -33.67 -14.72
C GLY A 672 24.47 -32.43 -14.52
N PHE A 673 23.76 -32.02 -15.58
CA PHE A 673 22.91 -30.81 -15.54
C PHE A 673 21.69 -30.96 -14.63
N ASP A 674 21.08 -32.14 -14.56
CA ASP A 674 19.81 -32.36 -13.85
C ASP A 674 19.94 -32.25 -12.32
N LYS A 675 21.17 -32.34 -11.81
CA LYS A 675 21.49 -32.27 -10.37
C LYS A 675 22.27 -31.00 -9.98
N LEU A 676 22.43 -30.04 -10.89
CA LEU A 676 23.10 -28.78 -10.64
C LEU A 676 22.15 -27.60 -10.86
N SER A 677 22.10 -26.70 -9.88
CA SER A 677 21.40 -25.43 -10.03
C SER A 677 22.16 -24.52 -11.02
N LEU A 678 21.48 -23.56 -11.65
CA LEU A 678 22.18 -22.61 -12.55
C LEU A 678 23.25 -21.80 -11.81
N GLU A 679 23.04 -21.52 -10.52
CA GLU A 679 24.03 -20.88 -9.65
C GLU A 679 25.26 -21.78 -9.40
N ALA A 680 25.04 -23.08 -9.15
CA ALA A 680 26.12 -24.05 -9.02
C ALA A 680 26.95 -24.18 -10.31
N LEU A 681 26.30 -24.11 -11.48
CA LEU A 681 26.98 -24.03 -12.78
C LEU A 681 27.83 -22.76 -12.88
N GLY A 682 27.33 -21.60 -12.43
CA GLY A 682 28.11 -20.35 -12.37
C GLY A 682 29.35 -20.44 -11.48
N TRP A 683 29.22 -21.03 -10.28
CA TRP A 683 30.35 -21.29 -9.39
C TRP A 683 31.35 -22.29 -9.98
N LEU A 684 30.87 -23.39 -10.58
CA LEU A 684 31.71 -24.37 -11.25
C LEU A 684 32.48 -23.79 -12.43
N LEU A 685 31.86 -22.89 -13.21
CA LEU A 685 32.50 -22.19 -14.32
C LEU A 685 33.77 -21.43 -13.86
N VAL A 686 33.67 -20.71 -12.74
CA VAL A 686 34.82 -20.02 -12.14
C VAL A 686 35.83 -21.03 -11.58
N ALA A 687 35.39 -22.09 -10.90
CA ALA A 687 36.29 -23.12 -10.35
C ALA A 687 37.08 -23.87 -11.45
N LEU A 688 36.44 -24.19 -12.59
CA LEU A 688 37.07 -24.84 -13.75
C LEU A 688 38.13 -23.94 -14.41
N SER A 689 37.95 -22.61 -14.38
CA SER A 689 38.91 -21.64 -14.93
C SER A 689 40.25 -21.58 -14.18
N THR A 690 40.40 -22.29 -13.06
CA THR A 690 41.70 -22.40 -12.35
C THR A 690 42.71 -23.34 -13.04
N ASP A 691 42.28 -24.09 -14.07
CA ASP A 691 43.16 -24.95 -14.87
C ASP A 691 44.07 -24.15 -15.81
N LYS A 692 45.31 -23.90 -15.35
CA LYS A 692 46.36 -23.24 -16.13
C LYS A 692 46.78 -23.97 -17.41
N ASN A 693 46.33 -25.22 -17.63
CA ASN A 693 46.68 -26.03 -18.80
C ASN A 693 45.57 -26.11 -19.86
N ASN A 694 44.44 -25.41 -19.67
CA ASN A 694 43.29 -25.38 -20.60
C ASN A 694 42.68 -26.75 -20.96
N LYS A 695 42.90 -27.79 -20.14
CA LYS A 695 42.32 -29.14 -20.32
C LYS A 695 40.82 -29.15 -20.06
N LYS A 696 40.28 -28.19 -19.30
CA LYS A 696 38.84 -28.10 -18.96
C LYS A 696 37.98 -27.26 -19.91
N VAL A 697 38.56 -26.66 -20.96
CA VAL A 697 37.85 -25.72 -21.87
C VAL A 697 36.55 -26.31 -22.45
N GLN A 698 36.57 -27.58 -22.87
CA GLN A 698 35.37 -28.24 -23.42
C GLN A 698 34.21 -28.31 -22.40
N ILE A 699 34.50 -28.48 -21.11
CA ILE A 699 33.46 -28.51 -20.05
C ILE A 699 32.90 -27.09 -19.84
N ILE A 700 33.76 -26.08 -19.85
CA ILE A 700 33.38 -24.66 -19.75
C ILE A 700 32.45 -24.28 -20.91
N GLU A 701 32.78 -24.65 -22.15
CA GLU A 701 31.94 -24.41 -23.34
C GLU A 701 30.58 -25.12 -23.26
N ILE A 702 30.56 -26.38 -22.80
CA ILE A 702 29.33 -27.16 -22.63
C ILE A 702 28.40 -26.51 -21.58
N ILE A 703 28.93 -26.08 -20.44
CA ILE A 703 28.14 -25.39 -19.41
C ILE A 703 27.67 -24.02 -19.91
N TYR A 704 28.54 -23.25 -20.56
CA TYR A 704 28.17 -21.94 -21.10
C TYR A 704 27.07 -22.03 -22.17
N LYS A 705 27.13 -23.03 -23.06
CA LYS A 705 26.09 -23.31 -24.04
C LYS A 705 24.76 -23.72 -23.37
N HIS A 706 24.80 -24.48 -22.27
CA HIS A 706 23.60 -24.80 -21.50
C HIS A 706 22.96 -23.53 -20.91
N LEU A 707 23.76 -22.65 -20.29
CA LEU A 707 23.27 -21.39 -19.74
C LEU A 707 22.64 -20.48 -20.82
N LYS A 708 23.26 -20.36 -22.00
CA LYS A 708 22.66 -19.67 -23.15
C LYS A 708 21.31 -20.26 -23.60
N GLY A 709 21.04 -21.54 -23.34
CA GLY A 709 19.74 -22.17 -23.57
C GLY A 709 18.70 -21.97 -22.45
N LYS A 710 19.06 -21.29 -21.35
CA LYS A 710 18.22 -21.08 -20.16
C LYS A 710 17.95 -19.61 -19.83
N VAL A 711 18.64 -18.68 -20.48
CA VAL A 711 18.44 -17.24 -20.27
C VAL A 711 17.10 -16.78 -20.84
N SER A 712 16.40 -15.91 -20.12
CA SER A 712 15.24 -15.18 -20.61
C SER A 712 15.68 -13.75 -20.93
N GLU A 713 15.77 -13.43 -22.22
CA GLU A 713 16.18 -12.10 -22.69
C GLU A 713 14.99 -11.25 -23.13
N THR A 714 15.09 -9.95 -22.89
CA THR A 714 14.32 -8.88 -23.53
C THR A 714 15.26 -8.00 -24.35
N SER A 715 14.77 -6.88 -24.90
CA SER A 715 15.58 -5.82 -25.51
C SER A 715 16.52 -5.15 -24.50
N GLU A 716 16.06 -4.94 -23.27
CA GLU A 716 16.77 -4.18 -22.23
C GLU A 716 17.57 -5.08 -21.27
N THR A 717 16.95 -6.17 -20.81
CA THR A 717 17.41 -6.98 -19.67
C THR A 717 17.53 -8.46 -20.00
N ALA A 718 18.29 -9.18 -19.19
CA ALA A 718 18.33 -10.64 -19.16
C ALA A 718 18.12 -11.10 -17.71
N ASN A 719 17.48 -12.26 -17.53
CA ASN A 719 17.38 -12.94 -16.25
C ASN A 719 17.31 -14.46 -16.43
N PHE A 720 17.56 -15.18 -15.34
CA PHE A 720 17.43 -16.62 -15.22
C PHE A 720 16.32 -16.97 -14.24
N ILE A 721 15.48 -17.93 -14.63
CA ILE A 721 14.43 -18.46 -13.74
C ILE A 721 14.96 -19.73 -13.08
N THR A 722 15.23 -19.65 -11.78
CA THR A 722 15.70 -20.77 -10.96
C THR A 722 14.65 -21.22 -9.94
N SER A 723 14.82 -22.44 -9.46
CA SER A 723 14.09 -23.02 -8.34
C SER A 723 14.94 -24.15 -7.77
N TYR A 724 14.97 -24.31 -6.45
CA TYR A 724 15.68 -25.38 -5.76
C TYR A 724 14.75 -26.48 -5.21
N GLY A 725 13.47 -26.50 -5.63
CA GLY A 725 12.45 -27.29 -4.96
C GLY A 725 12.17 -26.79 -3.53
N ASP A 726 11.49 -27.62 -2.74
CA ASP A 726 11.00 -27.25 -1.40
C ASP A 726 12.11 -27.30 -0.32
N ASP A 727 13.19 -28.07 -0.52
CA ASP A 727 14.27 -28.25 0.47
C ASP A 727 15.35 -27.15 0.38
N GLY A 728 15.82 -26.85 -0.84
CA GLY A 728 16.96 -25.95 -1.02
C GLY A 728 16.67 -24.48 -0.74
N GLN A 729 15.41 -24.08 -0.52
CA GLN A 729 15.07 -22.71 -0.15
C GLN A 729 15.50 -22.35 1.29
N SER A 730 15.45 -23.31 2.22
CA SER A 730 15.86 -23.09 3.62
C SER A 730 17.38 -23.17 3.83
N VAL A 731 18.07 -24.04 3.06
CA VAL A 731 19.51 -24.30 3.20
C VAL A 731 20.35 -23.30 2.40
N MET A 732 19.99 -23.04 1.14
CA MET A 732 20.84 -22.24 0.25
C MET A 732 20.60 -20.74 0.33
N LEU A 733 19.56 -20.26 1.01
CA LEU A 733 19.11 -18.86 1.04
C LEU A 733 18.96 -18.24 -0.38
N HIS A 734 18.54 -19.05 -1.36
CA HIS A 734 18.61 -18.70 -2.78
C HIS A 734 17.55 -17.68 -3.23
N SER A 735 17.86 -16.97 -4.32
CA SER A 735 16.85 -16.29 -5.15
C SER A 735 17.34 -16.13 -6.59
N ASN A 736 16.42 -15.84 -7.52
CA ASN A 736 16.76 -15.58 -8.92
C ASN A 736 17.76 -14.43 -9.04
N GLN A 737 17.56 -13.34 -8.30
CA GLN A 737 18.43 -12.16 -8.29
C GLN A 737 19.86 -12.52 -7.88
N ARG A 738 20.03 -13.43 -6.91
CA ARG A 738 21.35 -13.96 -6.54
C ARG A 738 21.96 -14.82 -7.66
N THR A 739 21.16 -15.69 -8.28
CA THR A 739 21.63 -16.49 -9.42
C THR A 739 22.05 -15.62 -10.60
N ASP A 740 21.27 -14.59 -10.94
CA ASP A 740 21.59 -13.61 -11.99
C ASP A 740 22.93 -12.91 -11.72
N ALA A 741 23.23 -12.57 -10.46
CA ALA A 741 24.50 -11.99 -10.05
C ALA A 741 25.68 -12.98 -10.16
N VAL A 742 25.53 -14.21 -9.65
CA VAL A 742 26.57 -15.25 -9.77
C VAL A 742 26.86 -15.59 -11.24
N LEU A 743 25.83 -15.61 -12.09
CA LEU A 743 25.98 -15.86 -13.53
C LEU A 743 26.60 -14.66 -14.26
N LEU A 744 26.23 -13.42 -13.93
CA LEU A 744 26.93 -12.23 -14.42
C LEU A 744 28.42 -12.28 -14.06
N GLU A 745 28.74 -12.64 -12.82
CA GLU A 745 30.12 -12.74 -12.35
C GLU A 745 30.92 -13.81 -13.12
N ALA A 746 30.34 -14.99 -13.33
CA ALA A 746 30.95 -16.08 -14.09
C ALA A 746 31.15 -15.72 -15.58
N LEU A 747 30.18 -15.05 -16.20
CA LEU A 747 30.30 -14.56 -17.58
C LEU A 747 31.43 -13.54 -17.71
N LEU A 748 31.53 -12.60 -16.76
CA LEU A 748 32.63 -11.63 -16.69
C LEU A 748 34.02 -12.26 -16.47
N TYR A 749 34.12 -13.55 -16.10
CA TYR A 749 35.38 -14.30 -16.08
C TYR A 749 35.71 -14.99 -17.41
N ILE A 750 34.70 -15.52 -18.12
CA ILE A 750 34.89 -16.43 -19.26
C ILE A 750 34.70 -15.74 -20.61
N ASP A 751 33.65 -14.92 -20.73
CA ASP A 751 33.32 -14.13 -21.92
C ASP A 751 32.91 -12.72 -21.46
N PRO A 752 33.87 -11.88 -21.03
CA PRO A 752 33.55 -10.52 -20.60
C PRO A 752 32.93 -9.69 -21.73
N ASN A 753 33.13 -10.05 -23.00
CA ASN A 753 32.61 -9.31 -24.15
C ASN A 753 31.17 -9.68 -24.53
N SER A 754 30.58 -10.69 -23.88
CA SER A 754 29.18 -11.07 -24.07
C SER A 754 28.20 -9.92 -23.80
N ALA A 755 27.28 -9.67 -24.73
CA ALA A 755 26.18 -8.71 -24.55
C ALA A 755 25.27 -9.07 -23.35
N LEU A 756 25.24 -10.36 -22.97
CA LEU A 756 24.56 -10.83 -21.75
C LEU A 756 25.05 -10.15 -20.48
N CYS A 757 26.34 -9.76 -20.40
CA CYS A 757 26.88 -9.07 -19.23
C CYS A 757 26.18 -7.73 -18.99
N THR A 758 25.99 -6.93 -20.04
CA THR A 758 25.28 -5.64 -19.96
C THR A 758 23.79 -5.85 -19.66
N LYS A 759 23.14 -6.84 -20.31
CA LYS A 759 21.71 -7.14 -20.06
C LYS A 759 21.42 -7.68 -18.65
N LEU A 760 22.29 -8.51 -18.09
CA LEU A 760 22.17 -8.98 -16.71
C LEU A 760 22.44 -7.86 -15.71
N CYS A 761 23.45 -7.01 -15.96
CA CYS A 761 23.70 -5.81 -15.16
C CYS A 761 22.45 -4.90 -15.10
N LYS A 762 21.85 -4.59 -16.26
CA LYS A 762 20.59 -3.82 -16.34
C LYS A 762 19.42 -4.54 -15.66
N GLY A 763 19.27 -5.85 -15.87
CA GLY A 763 18.26 -6.67 -15.22
C GLY A 763 18.33 -6.59 -13.71
N LEU A 764 19.51 -6.78 -13.13
CA LEU A 764 19.76 -6.65 -11.70
C LEU A 764 19.40 -5.24 -11.19
N GLN A 765 19.83 -4.17 -11.87
CA GLN A 765 19.48 -2.80 -11.48
C GLN A 765 17.96 -2.55 -11.49
N ALA A 766 17.23 -3.10 -12.46
CA ALA A 766 15.78 -2.97 -12.56
C ALA A 766 14.99 -3.72 -11.45
N HIS A 767 15.60 -4.68 -10.75
CA HIS A 767 14.95 -5.43 -9.67
C HIS A 767 14.89 -4.71 -8.32
N LYS A 768 15.46 -3.51 -8.19
CA LYS A 768 15.53 -2.81 -6.91
C LYS A 768 14.18 -2.27 -6.45
N VAL A 769 13.91 -2.43 -5.16
CA VAL A 769 12.75 -1.87 -4.47
C VAL A 769 13.27 -0.87 -3.45
N LYS A 770 12.92 0.41 -3.61
CA LYS A 770 13.44 1.52 -2.77
C LYS A 770 14.99 1.54 -2.70
N GLY A 771 15.64 1.32 -3.85
CA GLY A 771 17.10 1.42 -3.98
C GLY A 771 17.92 0.19 -3.54
N ALA A 772 17.29 -0.84 -2.97
CA ALA A 772 17.95 -2.09 -2.57
C ALA A 772 17.25 -3.33 -3.14
N TRP A 773 17.90 -4.50 -3.04
CA TRP A 773 17.29 -5.80 -3.34
C TRP A 773 16.61 -6.39 -2.09
N LYS A 774 15.85 -7.49 -2.24
CA LYS A 774 14.89 -7.95 -1.21
C LYS A 774 15.54 -8.58 0.01
N SER A 775 16.79 -9.02 -0.10
CA SER A 775 17.52 -9.66 0.99
C SER A 775 18.98 -9.21 1.02
N ILE A 776 19.62 -9.43 2.17
CA ILE A 776 21.06 -9.20 2.33
C ILE A 776 21.87 -10.07 1.36
N GLN A 777 21.47 -11.32 1.16
CA GLN A 777 22.06 -12.21 0.15
C GLN A 777 22.01 -11.62 -1.26
N GLU A 778 20.86 -11.07 -1.68
CA GLU A 778 20.74 -10.39 -2.97
C GLU A 778 21.65 -9.16 -3.04
N ASN A 779 21.57 -8.26 -2.06
CA ASN A 779 22.43 -7.08 -1.98
C ASN A 779 23.91 -7.48 -2.08
N CYS A 780 24.37 -8.43 -1.28
CA CYS A 780 25.76 -8.88 -1.22
C CYS A 780 26.26 -9.38 -2.58
N PHE A 781 25.63 -10.42 -3.15
CA PHE A 781 26.09 -11.02 -4.40
C PHE A 781 25.96 -10.08 -5.61
N VAL A 782 24.89 -9.26 -5.65
CA VAL A 782 24.72 -8.28 -6.73
C VAL A 782 25.83 -7.22 -6.65
N LEU A 783 26.16 -6.68 -5.47
CA LEU A 783 27.23 -5.69 -5.33
C LEU A 783 28.61 -6.26 -5.71
N ILE A 784 28.91 -7.55 -5.43
CA ILE A 784 30.13 -8.23 -5.92
C ILE A 784 30.15 -8.30 -7.45
N ALA A 785 29.06 -8.75 -8.07
CA ALA A 785 28.97 -8.88 -9.52
C ALA A 785 29.09 -7.52 -10.22
N LEU A 786 28.54 -6.46 -9.61
CA LEU A 786 28.59 -5.10 -10.14
C LEU A 786 29.94 -4.39 -9.88
N ASP A 787 30.65 -4.65 -8.78
CA ASP A 787 32.06 -4.25 -8.60
C ASP A 787 32.94 -4.86 -9.70
N LYS A 788 32.76 -6.16 -9.95
CA LYS A 788 33.48 -6.85 -11.02
C LYS A 788 33.11 -6.31 -12.40
N TYR A 789 31.82 -6.01 -12.64
CA TYR A 789 31.37 -5.37 -13.88
C TYR A 789 32.03 -4.00 -14.07
N PHE A 790 32.03 -3.15 -13.04
CA PHE A 790 32.68 -1.84 -13.04
C PHE A 790 34.17 -1.95 -13.42
N HIS A 791 34.94 -2.79 -12.72
CA HIS A 791 36.37 -2.93 -12.97
C HIS A 791 36.73 -3.55 -14.33
N ILE A 792 35.80 -4.24 -15.01
CA ILE A 792 36.02 -4.86 -16.33
C ILE A 792 35.46 -4.02 -17.49
N LYS A 793 34.32 -3.35 -17.29
CA LYS A 793 33.60 -2.60 -18.36
C LYS A 793 33.72 -1.09 -18.25
N GLU A 794 33.88 -0.55 -17.04
CA GLU A 794 33.85 0.89 -16.72
C GLU A 794 35.13 1.34 -16.01
N LYS A 795 36.24 0.65 -16.27
CA LYS A 795 37.56 0.91 -15.68
C LYS A 795 38.00 2.37 -15.93
N ASP A 796 37.83 2.83 -17.16
CA ASP A 796 38.28 4.14 -17.62
C ASP A 796 37.39 5.27 -17.09
N THR A 797 38.00 6.34 -16.58
CA THR A 797 37.28 7.51 -16.12
C THR A 797 36.62 8.22 -17.31
N PRO A 798 35.30 8.49 -17.29
CA PRO A 798 34.62 9.21 -18.36
C PRO A 798 35.19 10.63 -18.56
N ASP A 799 35.64 10.92 -19.77
CA ASP A 799 35.90 12.28 -20.30
C ASP A 799 35.59 12.24 -21.79
N PHE A 800 34.30 12.31 -22.12
CA PHE A 800 33.78 12.11 -23.48
C PHE A 800 32.55 13.00 -23.78
N VAL A 801 32.29 13.24 -25.06
CA VAL A 801 31.08 13.88 -25.57
C VAL A 801 30.32 12.88 -26.44
N ALA A 802 29.03 12.72 -26.15
CA ALA A 802 28.09 11.95 -26.95
C ALA A 802 27.29 12.93 -27.84
N ASN A 803 27.55 12.93 -29.15
CA ASN A 803 26.86 13.78 -30.12
C ASN A 803 25.76 12.99 -30.84
N ILE A 804 24.62 13.63 -31.11
CA ILE A 804 23.40 13.00 -31.63
C ILE A 804 22.87 13.79 -32.85
N TRP A 805 22.65 13.10 -33.97
CA TRP A 805 22.03 13.64 -35.18
C TRP A 805 20.91 12.73 -35.69
N LEU A 806 19.97 13.29 -36.43
CA LEU A 806 18.96 12.56 -37.19
C LEU A 806 19.11 12.94 -38.67
N ASP A 807 19.53 11.99 -39.50
CA ASP A 807 20.10 12.24 -40.82
C ASP A 807 21.24 13.28 -40.74
N ASN A 808 21.05 14.48 -41.28
CA ASN A 808 22.01 15.59 -41.22
C ASN A 808 21.69 16.61 -40.12
N ASP A 809 20.52 16.49 -39.44
CA ASP A 809 20.05 17.47 -38.47
C ASP A 809 20.65 17.19 -37.09
N TYR A 810 21.43 18.14 -36.58
CA TYR A 810 22.02 18.03 -35.24
C TYR A 810 20.95 18.17 -34.15
N CYS A 811 20.80 17.12 -33.34
CA CYS A 811 19.76 17.01 -32.32
C CYS A 811 20.25 17.40 -30.92
N GLY A 812 21.55 17.25 -30.64
CA GLY A 812 22.17 17.69 -29.39
C GLY A 812 23.45 16.94 -29.02
N GLN A 813 24.04 17.33 -27.88
CA GLN A 813 25.20 16.66 -27.28
C GLN A 813 25.01 16.45 -25.77
N HIS A 814 25.60 15.39 -25.25
CA HIS A 814 25.71 15.12 -23.82
C HIS A 814 27.19 14.97 -23.44
N GLN A 815 27.69 15.83 -22.56
CA GLN A 815 29.09 15.81 -22.12
C GLN A 815 29.23 15.14 -20.75
N TYR A 816 30.19 14.23 -20.63
CA TYR A 816 30.51 13.52 -19.40
C TYR A 816 31.96 13.76 -19.03
N LYS A 817 32.21 14.23 -17.80
CA LYS A 817 33.56 14.45 -17.28
C LYS A 817 33.64 14.04 -15.82
N GLY A 818 34.57 13.13 -15.53
CA GLY A 818 34.59 12.40 -14.26
C GLY A 818 33.47 11.37 -14.19
N ARG A 819 33.42 10.62 -13.09
CA ARG A 819 32.38 9.62 -12.86
C ARG A 819 31.11 10.30 -12.33
N THR A 820 30.02 10.21 -13.07
CA THR A 820 28.71 10.74 -12.69
C THR A 820 27.61 9.69 -12.89
N THR A 821 26.57 9.76 -12.08
CA THR A 821 25.35 8.93 -12.18
C THR A 821 24.25 9.61 -13.01
N ASN A 822 24.47 10.84 -13.47
CA ASN A 822 23.47 11.61 -14.22
C ASN A 822 23.13 10.95 -15.55
N THR A 823 21.83 10.90 -15.86
CA THR A 823 21.32 10.63 -17.19
C THR A 823 21.03 11.95 -17.91
N HIS A 824 21.32 11.99 -19.21
CA HIS A 824 20.98 13.12 -20.08
C HIS A 824 20.04 12.61 -21.18
N THR A 825 19.08 13.42 -21.62
CA THR A 825 18.06 12.99 -22.59
C THR A 825 17.78 14.08 -23.62
N VAL A 826 17.78 13.71 -24.91
CA VAL A 826 17.27 14.52 -26.04
C VAL A 826 15.96 13.89 -26.52
N ASN A 827 14.92 14.71 -26.70
CA ASN A 827 13.64 14.28 -27.25
C ASN A 827 13.42 14.92 -28.62
N ILE A 828 13.23 14.10 -29.65
CA ILE A 828 12.93 14.52 -31.02
C ILE A 828 11.40 14.36 -31.25
N PRO A 829 10.64 15.44 -31.49
CA PRO A 829 9.18 15.36 -31.63
C PRO A 829 8.74 14.53 -32.85
N MET A 830 7.60 13.81 -32.74
CA MET A 830 7.05 12.98 -33.83
C MET A 830 6.94 13.72 -35.17
N LYS A 831 6.56 15.00 -35.17
CA LYS A 831 6.48 15.85 -36.37
C LYS A 831 7.83 15.96 -37.13
N VAL A 832 8.96 15.89 -36.44
CA VAL A 832 10.31 15.90 -37.06
C VAL A 832 10.62 14.53 -37.66
N ILE A 833 10.26 13.44 -36.98
CA ILE A 833 10.44 12.06 -37.47
C ILE A 833 9.62 11.82 -38.75
N LEU A 834 8.39 12.34 -38.79
CA LEU A 834 7.49 12.25 -39.95
C LEU A 834 7.85 13.22 -41.10
N SER A 835 8.84 14.10 -40.92
CA SER A 835 9.27 15.00 -41.99
C SER A 835 9.99 14.21 -43.10
N PRO A 836 9.87 14.60 -44.39
CA PRO A 836 10.62 13.96 -45.47
C PRO A 836 12.11 13.92 -45.13
N SER A 837 12.77 12.78 -45.32
CA SER A 837 14.23 12.74 -45.16
C SER A 837 14.89 13.53 -46.30
N SER A 838 15.98 14.22 -45.99
CA SER A 838 16.82 14.89 -46.99
C SER A 838 17.80 13.94 -47.69
N SER A 839 17.91 12.69 -47.21
CA SER A 839 18.86 11.67 -47.69
C SER A 839 18.19 10.44 -48.33
N ASP A 840 16.90 10.19 -48.12
CA ASP A 840 16.18 9.03 -48.67
C ASP A 840 15.53 9.33 -50.04
N THR A 841 16.04 8.69 -51.09
CA THR A 841 15.44 8.71 -52.45
C THR A 841 14.44 7.57 -52.67
N SER A 842 14.25 6.70 -51.67
CA SER A 842 13.17 5.71 -51.65
C SER A 842 11.98 6.27 -50.86
N ASN A 843 10.75 5.97 -51.30
CA ASN A 843 9.52 6.54 -50.71
C ASN A 843 9.14 5.98 -49.32
N ASN A 844 10.11 5.57 -48.50
CA ASN A 844 9.88 4.93 -47.20
C ASN A 844 10.00 5.88 -46.00
N ASN A 845 10.55 7.09 -46.15
CA ASN A 845 10.79 8.06 -45.06
C ASN A 845 11.61 7.45 -43.90
N ASN A 846 12.58 6.58 -44.20
CA ASN A 846 13.48 6.10 -43.17
C ASN A 846 14.49 7.20 -42.81
N LYS A 847 14.79 7.36 -41.52
CA LYS A 847 15.80 8.29 -41.02
C LYS A 847 16.89 7.53 -40.28
N ASN A 848 18.13 8.01 -40.35
CA ASN A 848 19.25 7.42 -39.64
C ASN A 848 19.53 8.23 -38.37
N LEU A 849 19.30 7.65 -37.20
CA LEU A 849 19.79 8.23 -35.94
C LEU A 849 21.28 7.91 -35.83
N ILE A 850 22.11 8.94 -35.80
CA ILE A 850 23.57 8.83 -35.70
C ILE A 850 23.97 9.27 -34.30
N MET A 851 24.71 8.42 -33.59
CA MET A 851 25.32 8.75 -32.31
C MET A 851 26.81 8.52 -32.37
N GLN A 852 27.60 9.53 -32.01
CA GLN A 852 29.06 9.45 -31.96
C GLN A 852 29.52 9.70 -30.53
N LYS A 853 30.43 8.84 -30.03
CA LYS A 853 31.20 9.12 -28.82
C LYS A 853 32.59 9.60 -29.21
N ASP A 854 32.98 10.77 -28.71
CA ASP A 854 34.31 11.36 -28.86
C ASP A 854 34.97 11.46 -27.47
N GLY A 855 36.15 10.87 -27.27
CA GLY A 855 36.84 10.81 -25.98
C GLY A 855 36.69 9.50 -25.19
N ASN A 856 37.25 9.50 -23.97
CA ASN A 856 37.56 8.29 -23.20
C ASN A 856 36.44 7.85 -22.24
N GLY A 857 36.27 6.54 -22.04
CA GLY A 857 35.24 5.93 -21.20
C GLY A 857 34.05 5.37 -21.99
N ARG A 858 33.16 4.64 -21.31
CA ARG A 858 32.00 3.96 -21.92
C ARG A 858 30.74 4.81 -21.86
N LEU A 859 30.05 4.91 -22.99
CA LEU A 859 28.73 5.52 -23.12
C LEU A 859 27.66 4.42 -23.13
N TYR A 860 26.64 4.53 -22.30
CA TYR A 860 25.41 3.74 -22.43
C TYR A 860 24.31 4.59 -23.04
N TYR A 861 23.47 4.00 -23.90
CA TYR A 861 22.32 4.67 -24.48
C TYR A 861 21.04 3.83 -24.44
N ARG A 862 19.91 4.55 -24.47
CA ARG A 862 18.56 4.08 -24.69
C ARG A 862 17.93 4.96 -25.76
N ILE A 863 17.45 4.35 -26.84
CA ILE A 863 16.68 5.01 -27.89
C ILE A 863 15.25 4.47 -27.76
N ALA A 864 14.28 5.34 -27.50
CA ALA A 864 12.89 4.95 -27.30
C ALA A 864 11.95 5.78 -28.19
N LEU A 865 11.18 5.10 -29.03
CA LEU A 865 10.12 5.68 -29.86
C LEU A 865 8.77 5.44 -29.19
N ASN A 866 8.10 6.52 -28.78
CA ASN A 866 6.72 6.48 -28.29
C ASN A 866 5.81 7.14 -29.33
N TYR A 867 4.67 6.54 -29.66
CA TYR A 867 3.69 7.13 -30.59
C TYR A 867 2.25 6.68 -30.30
N ALA A 868 1.27 7.35 -30.91
CA ALA A 868 -0.12 6.92 -30.92
C ALA A 868 -0.60 6.75 -32.38
N PRO A 869 -1.10 5.56 -32.78
CA PRO A 869 -1.74 5.38 -34.08
C PRO A 869 -2.93 6.34 -34.26
N SER A 870 -3.13 6.84 -35.48
CA SER A 870 -4.32 7.60 -35.87
C SER A 870 -5.44 6.72 -36.45
N ASN A 871 -5.15 5.44 -36.72
CA ASN A 871 -6.14 4.45 -37.12
C ASN A 871 -7.00 4.03 -35.92
N LEU A 872 -8.32 4.15 -36.06
CA LEU A 872 -9.29 3.72 -35.04
C LEU A 872 -9.37 2.20 -34.89
N GLN A 873 -9.03 1.43 -35.94
CA GLN A 873 -9.12 -0.03 -35.95
C GLN A 873 -7.73 -0.66 -35.83
N LEU A 874 -7.37 -1.09 -34.62
CA LEU A 874 -6.09 -1.71 -34.30
C LEU A 874 -6.22 -3.23 -34.21
N ASN A 875 -5.25 -3.97 -34.75
CA ASN A 875 -5.14 -5.42 -34.58
C ASN A 875 -4.51 -5.77 -33.23
N ALA A 876 -4.84 -6.93 -32.65
CA ALA A 876 -4.20 -7.41 -31.42
C ALA A 876 -2.69 -7.65 -31.62
N VAL A 877 -1.88 -7.38 -30.59
CA VAL A 877 -0.42 -7.57 -30.59
C VAL A 877 0.08 -8.16 -29.27
N ASN A 878 1.21 -8.88 -29.34
CA ASN A 878 1.87 -9.49 -28.19
C ASN A 878 3.38 -9.25 -28.27
N TYR A 879 3.85 -8.31 -27.44
CA TYR A 879 5.27 -8.01 -27.21
C TYR A 879 5.65 -8.34 -25.75
N GLY A 880 5.11 -9.43 -25.22
CA GLY A 880 5.39 -9.91 -23.86
C GLY A 880 4.13 -10.26 -23.06
N PHE A 881 2.98 -9.72 -23.45
CA PHE A 881 1.67 -10.08 -22.94
C PHE A 881 0.73 -10.46 -24.08
N LYS A 882 -0.14 -11.44 -23.85
CA LYS A 882 -1.37 -11.64 -24.64
C LYS A 882 -2.54 -11.13 -23.78
N VAL A 883 -3.37 -10.24 -24.33
CA VAL A 883 -4.56 -9.72 -23.66
C VAL A 883 -5.81 -10.07 -24.47
N GLU A 884 -6.78 -10.69 -23.82
CA GLU A 884 -8.08 -11.06 -24.38
C GLU A 884 -9.18 -10.46 -23.51
N ARG A 885 -10.25 -9.97 -24.14
CA ARG A 885 -11.39 -9.33 -23.47
C ARG A 885 -12.69 -9.96 -23.96
N THR A 886 -13.60 -10.24 -23.05
CA THR A 886 -14.95 -10.74 -23.33
C THR A 886 -15.98 -10.08 -22.42
N TYR A 887 -17.24 -10.09 -22.87
CA TYR A 887 -18.37 -9.49 -22.16
C TYR A 887 -19.45 -10.53 -21.92
N VAL A 888 -20.02 -10.51 -20.72
CA VAL A 888 -21.12 -11.40 -20.31
C VAL A 888 -22.17 -10.57 -19.58
N ALA A 889 -23.39 -10.51 -20.10
CA ALA A 889 -24.51 -9.90 -19.39
C ALA A 889 -24.89 -10.73 -18.16
N ILE A 890 -25.21 -10.05 -17.06
CA ILE A 890 -25.39 -10.68 -15.75
C ILE A 890 -26.80 -11.25 -15.59
N ASN A 891 -27.83 -10.55 -16.04
CA ASN A 891 -29.21 -11.00 -15.85
C ASN A 891 -29.61 -12.06 -16.89
N ASP A 892 -29.19 -11.90 -18.14
CA ASP A 892 -29.49 -12.77 -19.27
C ASP A 892 -28.34 -12.67 -20.29
N SER A 893 -27.71 -13.80 -20.62
CA SER A 893 -26.58 -13.83 -21.57
C SER A 893 -26.94 -13.35 -22.98
N SER A 894 -28.23 -13.39 -23.36
CA SER A 894 -28.71 -12.85 -24.64
C SER A 894 -28.64 -11.32 -24.72
N HIS A 895 -28.55 -10.62 -23.58
CA HIS A 895 -28.40 -9.17 -23.54
C HIS A 895 -26.96 -8.68 -23.84
N ALA A 896 -25.99 -9.57 -24.05
CA ALA A 896 -24.63 -9.24 -24.51
C ALA A 896 -24.11 -10.27 -25.53
N GLN A 897 -24.26 -9.96 -26.82
CA GLN A 897 -23.90 -10.90 -27.90
C GLN A 897 -22.88 -10.30 -28.86
N LYS A 898 -21.89 -11.11 -29.26
CA LYS A 898 -20.96 -10.78 -30.33
C LYS A 898 -21.54 -11.22 -31.67
N GLN A 899 -21.66 -10.28 -32.61
CA GLN A 899 -22.16 -10.49 -33.96
C GLN A 899 -21.08 -11.13 -34.85
N SER A 900 -21.48 -11.60 -36.04
CA SER A 900 -20.59 -12.29 -37.00
C SER A 900 -19.51 -11.38 -37.61
N ASP A 901 -19.70 -10.06 -37.60
CA ASP A 901 -18.70 -9.04 -37.98
C ASP A 901 -17.72 -8.70 -36.85
N GLY A 902 -17.91 -9.25 -35.65
CA GLY A 902 -17.14 -8.97 -34.45
C GLY A 902 -17.68 -7.81 -33.60
N THR A 903 -18.74 -7.13 -34.01
CA THR A 903 -19.39 -6.05 -33.24
C THR A 903 -20.16 -6.65 -32.05
N TRP A 904 -20.07 -6.03 -30.88
CA TRP A 904 -20.89 -6.39 -29.72
C TRP A 904 -22.25 -5.70 -29.75
N LYS A 905 -23.28 -6.36 -29.24
CA LYS A 905 -24.62 -5.79 -29.04
C LYS A 905 -25.00 -5.94 -27.58
N PHE A 906 -25.21 -4.82 -26.89
CA PHE A 906 -25.68 -4.77 -25.50
C PHE A 906 -27.09 -4.19 -25.41
N LYS A 907 -27.87 -4.69 -24.46
CA LYS A 907 -29.16 -4.09 -24.09
C LYS A 907 -28.98 -2.88 -23.18
N LEU A 908 -29.67 -1.78 -23.45
CA LEU A 908 -29.67 -0.59 -22.60
C LEU A 908 -30.13 -0.92 -21.17
N GLY A 909 -29.38 -0.42 -20.17
CA GLY A 909 -29.63 -0.64 -18.74
C GLY A 909 -29.08 -1.95 -18.16
N GLU A 910 -28.62 -2.89 -19.00
CA GLU A 910 -28.08 -4.18 -18.55
C GLU A 910 -26.75 -4.02 -17.80
N LYS A 911 -26.49 -4.90 -16.81
CA LYS A 911 -25.18 -5.02 -16.16
C LYS A 911 -24.31 -5.99 -16.96
N ILE A 912 -23.14 -5.55 -17.40
CA ILE A 912 -22.20 -6.31 -18.21
C ILE A 912 -20.97 -6.61 -17.35
N LYS A 913 -20.69 -7.90 -17.11
CA LYS A 913 -19.40 -8.36 -16.57
C LYS A 913 -18.37 -8.33 -17.70
N VAL A 914 -17.28 -7.61 -17.47
CA VAL A 914 -16.10 -7.60 -18.33
C VAL A 914 -15.12 -8.63 -17.78
N ILE A 915 -14.58 -9.47 -18.67
CA ILE A 915 -13.61 -10.51 -18.32
C ILE A 915 -12.36 -10.27 -19.17
N LEU A 916 -11.23 -10.04 -18.49
CA LEU A 916 -9.93 -9.79 -19.09
C LEU A 916 -8.99 -10.94 -18.73
N ILE A 917 -8.43 -11.58 -19.75
CA ILE A 917 -7.44 -12.64 -19.62
C ILE A 917 -6.10 -12.08 -20.10
N MET A 918 -5.14 -11.98 -19.18
CA MET A 918 -3.76 -11.59 -19.44
C MET A 918 -2.86 -12.81 -19.31
N THR A 919 -2.03 -13.08 -20.32
CA THR A 919 -1.05 -14.18 -20.30
C THR A 919 0.36 -13.65 -20.52
N THR A 920 1.32 -14.10 -19.71
CA THR A 920 2.76 -13.89 -19.94
C THR A 920 3.53 -15.20 -19.79
N THR A 921 4.51 -15.42 -20.66
CA THR A 921 5.45 -16.56 -20.59
C THR A 921 6.68 -16.27 -19.74
N GLN A 922 6.94 -15.00 -19.42
CA GLN A 922 8.10 -14.51 -18.67
C GLN A 922 7.66 -13.87 -17.35
N ARG A 923 8.61 -13.72 -16.41
CA ARG A 923 8.43 -12.92 -15.19
C ARG A 923 8.47 -11.44 -15.58
N ARG A 924 7.52 -10.64 -15.07
CA ARG A 924 7.29 -9.25 -15.47
C ARG A 924 7.15 -8.32 -14.26
N TYR A 925 7.43 -7.03 -14.43
CA TYR A 925 7.60 -6.05 -13.36
C TYR A 925 6.76 -4.78 -13.59
N HIS A 926 6.18 -4.25 -12.51
CA HIS A 926 5.40 -3.01 -12.51
C HIS A 926 4.32 -2.99 -13.60
N ILE A 927 3.42 -3.96 -13.55
CA ILE A 927 2.36 -4.17 -14.53
C ILE A 927 1.23 -3.18 -14.33
N ALA A 928 0.78 -2.58 -15.43
CA ALA A 928 -0.54 -1.99 -15.57
C ALA A 928 -1.33 -2.79 -16.61
N LEU A 929 -2.50 -3.30 -16.22
CA LEU A 929 -3.55 -3.78 -17.12
C LEU A 929 -4.65 -2.72 -17.14
N VAL A 930 -4.88 -2.12 -18.29
CA VAL A 930 -5.81 -1.01 -18.50
C VAL A 930 -6.84 -1.41 -19.54
N ASP A 931 -8.12 -1.27 -19.19
CA ASP A 931 -9.25 -1.50 -20.09
C ASP A 931 -10.09 -0.23 -20.24
N TYR A 932 -10.11 0.33 -21.44
CA TYR A 932 -10.90 1.52 -21.75
C TYR A 932 -12.34 1.12 -22.06
N LEU A 933 -13.30 1.77 -21.40
CA LEU A 933 -14.71 1.47 -21.58
C LEU A 933 -15.24 2.04 -22.91
N PRO A 934 -16.32 1.45 -23.46
CA PRO A 934 -17.16 2.17 -24.42
C PRO A 934 -17.89 3.32 -23.71
N ALA A 935 -17.97 4.49 -24.34
CA ALA A 935 -18.54 5.70 -23.73
C ALA A 935 -20.02 5.59 -23.32
N GLY A 936 -20.77 4.66 -23.92
CA GLY A 936 -22.14 4.34 -23.51
C GLY A 936 -22.27 3.46 -22.26
N CYS A 937 -21.17 3.09 -21.61
CA CYS A 937 -21.15 2.31 -20.39
C CYS A 937 -20.44 3.03 -19.23
N GLU A 938 -20.85 2.71 -17.99
CA GLU A 938 -20.21 3.20 -16.76
C GLU A 938 -19.83 2.04 -15.82
N PRO A 939 -18.64 2.07 -15.17
CA PRO A 939 -18.24 1.01 -14.25
C PRO A 939 -18.97 1.12 -12.90
N LEU A 940 -19.32 -0.03 -12.31
CA LEU A 940 -20.04 -0.10 -11.04
C LEU A 940 -19.05 -0.20 -9.87
N ASN A 941 -18.76 0.94 -9.23
CA ASN A 941 -17.87 0.99 -8.08
C ASN A 941 -18.55 0.46 -6.80
N THR A 942 -18.15 -0.74 -6.37
CA THR A 942 -18.66 -1.44 -5.18
C THR A 942 -18.26 -0.82 -3.85
N LYS A 943 -17.31 0.13 -3.84
CA LYS A 943 -16.95 0.90 -2.63
C LYS A 943 -17.99 1.97 -2.28
N LEU A 944 -18.95 2.24 -3.16
CA LEU A 944 -20.06 3.18 -2.94
C LEU A 944 -21.29 2.45 -2.40
N LYS A 945 -21.93 3.04 -1.37
CA LYS A 945 -23.05 2.44 -0.63
C LYS A 945 -24.30 2.20 -1.49
N GLY A 946 -24.47 2.97 -2.56
CA GLY A 946 -25.57 2.83 -3.53
C GLY A 946 -25.39 1.67 -4.54
N THR A 947 -24.22 1.02 -4.57
CA THR A 947 -23.94 -0.07 -5.53
C THR A 947 -24.33 -1.41 -4.92
N LEU A 948 -25.32 -2.09 -5.51
CA LEU A 948 -25.76 -3.43 -5.09
C LEU A 948 -24.65 -4.47 -5.24
N THR A 949 -24.09 -4.94 -4.12
CA THR A 949 -22.83 -5.69 -4.04
C THR A 949 -22.89 -7.17 -4.44
N GLY A 950 -24.06 -7.73 -4.76
CA GLY A 950 -24.23 -9.16 -5.07
C GLY A 950 -23.48 -9.60 -6.34
N ASP A 951 -23.99 -9.22 -7.51
CA ASP A 951 -23.43 -9.65 -8.80
C ASP A 951 -22.25 -8.79 -9.28
N THR A 952 -21.93 -7.71 -8.57
CA THR A 952 -20.97 -6.68 -9.00
C THR A 952 -19.57 -6.85 -8.43
N GLN A 953 -19.28 -7.94 -7.71
CA GLN A 953 -17.94 -8.18 -7.18
C GLN A 953 -16.96 -8.48 -8.33
N SER A 954 -15.89 -7.69 -8.41
CA SER A 954 -14.70 -8.02 -9.18
C SER A 954 -14.10 -9.33 -8.65
N SER A 955 -14.15 -10.40 -9.44
CA SER A 955 -13.38 -11.61 -9.17
C SER A 955 -12.03 -11.54 -9.85
N VAL A 956 -10.98 -11.91 -9.12
CA VAL A 956 -9.59 -11.89 -9.58
C VAL A 956 -8.97 -13.24 -9.29
N THR A 957 -8.57 -13.98 -10.31
CA THR A 957 -8.07 -15.34 -10.14
C THR A 957 -6.77 -15.56 -10.92
N ARG A 958 -5.93 -16.45 -10.40
CA ARG A 958 -4.76 -16.98 -11.10
C ARG A 958 -4.96 -18.49 -11.26
N SER A 959 -5.03 -18.98 -12.49
CA SER A 959 -5.12 -20.42 -12.72
C SER A 959 -3.83 -21.12 -12.31
N ASN A 960 -3.92 -22.06 -11.36
CA ASN A 960 -2.88 -22.99 -10.91
C ASN A 960 -1.57 -22.41 -10.33
N ARG A 961 -1.51 -22.32 -8.99
CA ARG A 961 -0.56 -23.06 -8.13
C ARG A 961 -0.92 -22.84 -6.66
N ASN A 962 -1.23 -23.92 -5.92
CA ASN A 962 -1.32 -23.89 -4.46
C ASN A 962 0.09 -23.78 -3.85
N LEU A 963 0.63 -22.57 -3.82
CA LEU A 963 1.81 -22.24 -3.03
C LEU A 963 1.36 -22.05 -1.58
N TYR A 964 1.50 -23.11 -0.78
CA TYR A 964 1.36 -23.04 0.67
C TYR A 964 2.60 -22.35 1.24
N TYR A 965 2.40 -21.28 2.00
CA TYR A 965 3.45 -20.60 2.77
C TYR A 965 3.12 -20.76 4.26
N CYS A 966 4.14 -20.82 5.13
CA CYS A 966 4.03 -21.15 6.55
C CYS A 966 2.81 -20.55 7.27
N GLY A 967 1.91 -21.42 7.77
CA GLY A 967 0.88 -21.08 8.78
C GLY A 967 -0.24 -20.11 8.38
N CYS A 968 -0.14 -19.45 7.22
CA CYS A 968 -1.06 -18.41 6.78
C CYS A 968 -1.87 -18.85 5.55
N ARG A 969 -3.06 -18.26 5.38
CA ARG A 969 -4.12 -18.68 4.44
C ARG A 969 -3.63 -18.96 3.00
N PRO A 970 -4.26 -19.91 2.28
CA PRO A 970 -3.88 -20.25 0.91
C PRO A 970 -3.97 -19.05 -0.05
N TYR A 971 -2.88 -18.84 -0.81
CA TYR A 971 -2.71 -17.75 -1.77
C TYR A 971 -3.76 -17.68 -2.89
N SER A 972 -4.59 -18.72 -3.07
CA SER A 972 -5.71 -18.74 -4.01
C SER A 972 -6.87 -17.80 -3.65
N THR A 973 -6.87 -17.23 -2.44
CA THR A 973 -7.87 -16.24 -1.98
C THR A 973 -7.42 -14.78 -2.14
N ILE A 974 -6.18 -14.53 -2.56
CA ILE A 974 -5.66 -13.20 -2.83
C ILE A 974 -5.58 -13.04 -4.34
N GLY A 975 -6.33 -12.07 -4.87
CA GLY A 975 -6.31 -11.73 -6.29
C GLY A 975 -4.89 -11.45 -6.80
N TRP A 976 -4.68 -11.59 -8.11
CA TRP A 976 -3.37 -11.20 -8.65
C TRP A 976 -3.15 -9.69 -8.63
N THR A 977 -4.15 -8.85 -8.37
CA THR A 977 -4.03 -7.40 -8.31
C THR A 977 -3.54 -6.90 -6.95
N GLU A 978 -2.67 -5.89 -6.94
CA GLU A 978 -2.23 -5.16 -5.74
C GLU A 978 -3.03 -3.86 -5.54
N HIS A 979 -3.51 -3.27 -6.64
CA HIS A 979 -4.33 -2.06 -6.66
C HIS A 979 -5.25 -2.04 -7.88
N GLU A 980 -6.42 -1.42 -7.74
CA GLU A 980 -7.43 -1.31 -8.80
C GLU A 980 -8.11 0.07 -8.77
N ASN A 981 -8.29 0.67 -9.94
CA ASN A 981 -9.07 1.90 -10.14
C ASN A 981 -10.24 1.64 -11.10
N LEU A 982 -11.39 2.23 -10.78
CA LEU A 982 -12.51 2.37 -11.68
C LEU A 982 -12.71 3.87 -11.93
N ARG A 983 -12.31 4.33 -13.12
CA ARG A 983 -12.50 5.70 -13.60
C ARG A 983 -13.70 5.74 -14.54
N ASP A 984 -14.07 6.93 -14.99
CA ASP A 984 -15.23 7.11 -15.86
C ASP A 984 -15.00 6.50 -17.25
N GLU A 985 -13.76 6.61 -17.74
CA GLU A 985 -13.31 6.22 -19.08
C GLU A 985 -12.57 4.89 -19.16
N ARG A 986 -12.08 4.37 -18.02
CA ARG A 986 -11.29 3.13 -17.98
C ARG A 986 -11.27 2.46 -16.60
N ALA A 987 -11.07 1.15 -16.62
CA ALA A 987 -10.71 0.36 -15.45
C ALA A 987 -9.20 0.05 -15.50
N GLU A 988 -8.52 0.09 -14.35
CA GLU A 988 -7.07 -0.13 -14.23
C GLU A 988 -6.78 -1.16 -13.13
N ALA A 989 -5.84 -2.07 -13.37
CA ALA A 989 -5.38 -3.10 -12.44
C ALA A 989 -3.85 -3.18 -12.42
N PHE A 990 -3.23 -3.20 -11.23
CA PHE A 990 -1.78 -3.05 -11.08
C PHE A 990 -1.11 -4.18 -10.28
N ARG A 991 0.15 -4.46 -10.60
CA ARG A 991 1.01 -5.41 -9.84
C ARG A 991 2.50 -5.09 -9.97
N SER A 992 3.20 -4.96 -8.84
CA SER A 992 4.64 -4.75 -8.80
C SER A 992 5.46 -5.92 -9.37
N LEU A 993 5.01 -7.17 -9.17
CA LEU A 993 5.70 -8.36 -9.69
C LEU A 993 4.74 -9.46 -10.14
N LEU A 994 4.78 -9.80 -11.43
CA LEU A 994 4.01 -10.87 -12.05
C LEU A 994 4.93 -12.04 -12.45
N TRP A 995 4.45 -13.27 -12.26
CA TRP A 995 5.16 -14.48 -12.67
C TRP A 995 4.66 -14.94 -14.05
N PRO A 996 5.32 -15.89 -14.72
CA PRO A 996 4.72 -16.61 -15.84
C PRO A 996 3.36 -17.22 -15.45
N GLY A 997 2.39 -17.15 -16.36
CA GLY A 997 1.05 -17.71 -16.16
C GLY A 997 -0.07 -16.99 -16.91
N VAL A 998 -1.28 -17.46 -16.66
CA VAL A 998 -2.55 -16.87 -17.11
C VAL A 998 -3.24 -16.24 -15.90
N TYR A 999 -3.76 -15.04 -16.10
CA TYR A 999 -4.31 -14.16 -15.08
C TYR A 999 -5.66 -13.63 -15.54
N GLU A 1000 -6.69 -13.85 -14.72
CA GLU A 1000 -8.04 -13.35 -14.98
C GLU A 1000 -8.31 -12.16 -14.07
N TRP A 1001 -8.84 -11.09 -14.65
CA TRP A 1001 -9.38 -9.95 -13.93
C TRP A 1001 -10.78 -9.63 -14.47
N THR A 1002 -11.72 -9.36 -13.58
CA THR A 1002 -13.10 -9.07 -13.96
C THR A 1002 -13.61 -7.86 -13.20
N TYR A 1003 -14.47 -7.07 -13.83
CA TYR A 1003 -15.23 -6.00 -13.20
C TYR A 1003 -16.60 -5.89 -13.87
N VAL A 1004 -17.50 -5.07 -13.32
CA VAL A 1004 -18.85 -4.90 -13.87
C VAL A 1004 -19.08 -3.45 -14.30
N MET A 1005 -19.64 -3.27 -15.48
CA MET A 1005 -20.15 -2.01 -15.99
C MET A 1005 -21.66 -2.09 -16.27
N ARG A 1006 -22.31 -0.96 -16.50
CA ARG A 1006 -23.72 -0.88 -16.95
C ARG A 1006 -23.79 -0.10 -18.24
N ALA A 1007 -24.59 -0.57 -19.20
CA ALA A 1007 -24.94 0.22 -20.38
C ALA A 1007 -25.91 1.35 -20.00
N THR A 1008 -25.48 2.61 -20.11
CA THR A 1008 -26.25 3.80 -19.67
C THR A 1008 -26.69 4.72 -20.81
N CYS A 1009 -26.02 4.71 -21.97
CA CYS A 1009 -26.40 5.51 -23.14
C CYS A 1009 -26.51 4.64 -24.39
N ALA A 1010 -27.61 4.78 -25.14
CA ALA A 1010 -27.80 4.11 -26.43
C ALA A 1010 -26.98 4.78 -27.53
N GLY A 1011 -26.54 4.00 -28.53
CA GLY A 1011 -25.65 4.48 -29.60
C GLY A 1011 -24.72 3.41 -30.16
N THR A 1012 -23.75 3.82 -30.97
CA THR A 1012 -22.66 2.95 -31.44
C THR A 1012 -21.33 3.53 -30.97
N PHE A 1013 -20.60 2.76 -30.18
CA PHE A 1013 -19.38 3.20 -29.51
C PHE A 1013 -18.17 2.37 -29.95
N ILE A 1014 -17.05 3.04 -30.14
CA ILE A 1014 -15.74 2.41 -30.33
C ILE A 1014 -15.22 1.99 -28.94
N ILE A 1015 -14.80 0.74 -28.84
CA ILE A 1015 -14.15 0.20 -27.64
C ILE A 1015 -12.63 0.18 -27.90
N PRO A 1016 -11.83 1.03 -27.26
CA PRO A 1016 -10.38 1.00 -27.43
C PRO A 1016 -9.80 -0.36 -26.95
N PRO A 1017 -8.61 -0.75 -27.41
CA PRO A 1017 -7.94 -1.95 -26.92
C PRO A 1017 -7.71 -1.93 -25.41
N ALA A 1018 -7.97 -3.06 -24.75
CA ALA A 1018 -7.38 -3.34 -23.44
C ALA A 1018 -5.88 -3.63 -23.61
N LYS A 1019 -5.03 -3.02 -22.78
CA LYS A 1019 -3.56 -3.10 -22.84
C LYS A 1019 -2.98 -3.55 -21.50
N ALA A 1020 -2.05 -4.50 -21.54
CA ALA A 1020 -1.14 -4.81 -20.44
C ALA A 1020 0.27 -4.34 -20.82
N GLU A 1021 0.97 -3.68 -19.90
CA GLU A 1021 2.34 -3.20 -20.10
C GLU A 1021 3.18 -3.20 -18.82
N GLU A 1022 4.51 -3.26 -18.95
CA GLU A 1022 5.43 -2.90 -17.87
C GLU A 1022 5.61 -1.37 -17.85
N MET A 1023 5.20 -0.71 -16.77
CA MET A 1023 5.14 0.76 -16.67
C MET A 1023 6.48 1.48 -16.90
N TYR A 1024 7.61 0.81 -16.66
CA TYR A 1024 8.96 1.37 -16.79
C TYR A 1024 9.75 0.85 -18.01
N SER A 1025 9.28 -0.23 -18.64
CA SER A 1025 9.79 -0.75 -19.91
C SER A 1025 8.60 -0.93 -20.86
N PRO A 1026 7.93 0.16 -21.29
CA PRO A 1026 6.63 0.12 -21.97
C PRO A 1026 6.65 -0.56 -23.34
N GLU A 1027 7.84 -0.85 -23.89
CA GLU A 1027 8.05 -1.74 -25.03
C GLU A 1027 7.63 -3.20 -24.75
N ASN A 1028 7.64 -3.64 -23.50
CA ASN A 1028 7.08 -4.91 -23.06
C ASN A 1028 5.58 -4.74 -22.82
N PHE A 1029 4.76 -4.91 -23.87
CA PHE A 1029 3.31 -4.76 -23.79
C PHE A 1029 2.54 -5.83 -24.57
N GLY A 1030 1.23 -5.82 -24.41
CA GLY A 1030 0.29 -6.58 -25.23
C GLY A 1030 -1.08 -5.93 -25.17
N ARG A 1031 -1.82 -6.00 -26.27
CA ARG A 1031 -3.18 -5.44 -26.32
C ARG A 1031 -4.07 -6.25 -27.24
N CYS A 1032 -5.37 -6.25 -26.95
CA CYS A 1032 -6.36 -6.81 -27.86
C CYS A 1032 -6.54 -5.89 -29.11
N GLY A 1033 -7.49 -6.23 -29.98
CA GLY A 1033 -7.88 -5.36 -31.09
C GLY A 1033 -8.90 -4.31 -30.65
N THR A 1034 -9.10 -3.27 -31.46
CA THR A 1034 -10.26 -2.38 -31.28
C THR A 1034 -11.54 -3.17 -31.55
N GLU A 1035 -12.54 -3.00 -30.70
CA GLU A 1035 -13.88 -3.56 -30.90
C GLU A 1035 -14.90 -2.43 -31.07
N LYS A 1036 -16.14 -2.78 -31.46
CA LYS A 1036 -17.27 -1.86 -31.49
C LYS A 1036 -18.42 -2.43 -30.68
N VAL A 1037 -19.27 -1.57 -30.13
CA VAL A 1037 -20.51 -1.98 -29.48
C VAL A 1037 -21.68 -1.12 -29.93
N ILE A 1038 -22.83 -1.75 -30.15
CA ILE A 1038 -24.14 -1.12 -30.33
C ILE A 1038 -24.92 -1.32 -29.02
N ILE A 1039 -25.49 -0.25 -28.49
CA ILE A 1039 -26.32 -0.24 -27.28
C ILE A 1039 -27.73 0.25 -27.67
N GLU A 1040 -28.75 -0.59 -27.44
CA GLU A 1040 -30.16 -0.32 -27.73
C GLU A 1040 -31.13 -0.83 -26.66
#